data_AF-A0A3D4IHE7-F1
#
_entry.id   AF-A0A3D4IHE7-F1
#
_cell.length_a   1.000
_cell.length_b   1.000
_cell.length_c   1.000
_cell.angle_alpha   90.00
_cell.angle_beta   90.00
_cell.angle_gamma   90.00
#
_symmetry.space_group_name_H-M   'P 1'
#
loop_
_entity.id
_entity.type
_entity.pdbx_description
1 polymer ?
#
loop_
_entity_poly.entity_id
_entity_poly.type
_entity_poly.pdbx_seq_one_letter_code
_entity_poly.pdbx_strand_id
1 'polypeptide(L)'
;LLPNLATISIVQSTSNPDILYAGTGEGFNNVDAIRGDGIFVSKDHGETWKQLVATASNNDFKFVNRLIIDPQNPDILLAGTNTGVFKTTDGGISWRNVMGGWVQQLMANPLNFKTLYAARNGNGVYKSVNKGETWTKTEFGITDGFGRMEIATTTQDTSLVYAAVVVSVTVNNTKESDSRLMISRDGAQTWNAATYQRVSGNLKANWMSDQGWYDNAIAVSPLDKNEVFVGGIDIVRLTINPSGNTFLSTHLTSGYGGTGCQNYFGSACVAPTATADVHVDQHLLIPFKISGNTFRLLAANDGGIALSNDAGNNWVQFDGIQSTQFYGASKKPLVQAYFGGMQDNGTWFSNDNAGATTPWVNALSGDGFEVLWHQADPKMMMGASQFNGLSRSVNGGASFQSLSNLTDRGQGKGPFISLLANSPLLPDRVFAIGSTGVWRSKDFGTNWEAKKPGDGWNWSGADVRVSLANPNIVWTGNGITGGRSFYVSTNGGDSYAPVSGYSATLGNVSSIATHPSKDSTAYALYSISNAPKILRTNDLGKTWEDISGFGTGILSNNGFPNVAVYSLLVLPHAPETLWVGTEIGLFESTDNGATWHYANNGLPAVAIWTMEVVDDEVVLGTHGRGVWSVKIPELLIYSFQPPVIKTFAQNTGEPPVAEFVLRTAYDSTWVFVNQTKLGTYPKNEPGALLSPDLNNLSAKSLTINIRVFKGRKSLELTKSITSLSPFGPLLTGIETDFDTSESNNIFFTPGSVDGDAIFNISTATGFTGRAIHTPHPISILPGSNYVFQMANKIIVAVTSTEAFMEYDEVAILRPGATGSKYPDFEFGGYVVPEGSKDGKTWVALAAGVNSSAYTEWRTAYSNKTDGTPSLMKRKKIDLLKTFKAGDKINIRFQLLNPSGTLDGWGWMADNLEIQKRKIVPVEQEPVRQLFSLAPNYPNPFNPETSIRFTLQKSGWVNLQVFDLNGRLVRTLMNQQQEAGHFNVRFISNDLPSGTYLYRLKTSEGVLSRKMTLLK
;
A
#
# COMPACT_ATOMS: atom_id res chain seq x y z
N LEU A 1 -14.14 -1.67 32.86
CA LEU A 1 -12.86 -1.09 32.39
C LEU A 1 -12.85 0.41 32.65
N LEU A 2 -11.71 0.97 33.04
CA LEU A 2 -11.55 2.41 33.24
C LEU A 2 -11.71 3.16 31.90
N PRO A 3 -12.42 4.30 31.86
CA PRO A 3 -12.64 5.08 30.63
C PRO A 3 -11.45 5.97 30.23
N ASN A 4 -10.27 5.80 30.86
CA ASN A 4 -9.05 6.57 30.57
C ASN A 4 -7.84 5.63 30.56
N LEU A 5 -6.98 5.77 29.55
CA LEU A 5 -5.81 4.90 29.36
C LEU A 5 -4.57 5.35 30.13
N ALA A 6 -4.46 6.64 30.50
CA ALA A 6 -3.33 7.17 31.25
C ALA A 6 -3.50 6.94 32.75
N THR A 7 -3.51 5.69 33.19
CA THR A 7 -3.50 5.35 34.62
C THR A 7 -2.06 5.31 35.10
N ILE A 8 -1.64 6.33 35.86
CA ILE A 8 -0.22 6.48 36.27
C ILE A 8 0.03 6.13 37.74
N SER A 9 -1.02 6.04 38.56
CA SER A 9 -0.90 5.67 39.96
C SER A 9 -2.04 4.78 40.40
N ILE A 10 -1.72 3.69 41.09
CA ILE A 10 -2.70 2.82 41.73
C ILE A 10 -2.27 2.52 43.16
N VAL A 11 -3.20 2.54 44.11
CA VAL A 11 -2.98 2.13 45.50
C VAL A 11 -4.08 1.19 45.95
N GLN A 12 -3.71 0.16 46.70
CA GLN A 12 -4.61 -0.77 47.36
C GLN A 12 -4.59 -0.54 48.86
N SER A 13 -5.76 -0.54 49.50
CA SER A 13 -5.82 -0.44 50.96
C SER A 13 -5.32 -1.72 51.62
N THR A 14 -4.41 -1.58 52.57
CA THR A 14 -3.92 -2.70 53.39
C THR A 14 -4.97 -3.18 54.39
N SER A 15 -5.80 -2.27 54.92
CA SER A 15 -6.85 -2.60 55.90
C SER A 15 -8.10 -3.18 55.26
N ASN A 16 -8.31 -2.94 53.95
CA ASN A 16 -9.38 -3.54 53.17
C ASN A 16 -8.92 -3.72 51.70
N PRO A 17 -8.37 -4.90 51.33
CA PRO A 17 -7.84 -5.15 50.00
C PRO A 17 -8.86 -5.07 48.86
N ASP A 18 -10.16 -5.06 49.13
CA ASP A 18 -11.22 -4.86 48.13
C ASP A 18 -11.17 -3.43 47.55
N ILE A 19 -10.63 -2.49 48.34
CA ILE A 19 -10.59 -1.07 48.00
C ILE A 19 -9.28 -0.71 47.31
N LEU A 20 -9.39 -0.24 46.07
CA LEU A 20 -8.29 0.30 45.29
C LEU A 20 -8.65 1.69 44.76
N TYR A 21 -7.66 2.56 44.60
CA TYR A 21 -7.81 3.86 43.95
C TYR A 21 -6.80 3.99 42.82
N ALA A 22 -7.25 4.50 41.67
CA ALA A 22 -6.46 4.73 40.47
C ALA A 22 -6.51 6.21 40.10
N GLY A 23 -5.36 6.86 40.03
CA GLY A 23 -5.17 8.22 39.56
C GLY A 23 -4.85 8.24 38.07
N THR A 24 -5.48 9.16 37.33
CA THR A 24 -5.32 9.24 35.88
C THR A 24 -4.67 10.55 35.44
N GLY A 25 -4.07 10.52 34.26
CA GLY A 25 -3.42 11.63 33.57
C GLY A 25 -1.95 11.76 33.86
N GLU A 26 -1.14 11.94 32.82
CA GLU A 26 0.31 12.00 32.91
C GLU A 26 0.84 13.42 33.14
N GLY A 27 1.44 13.67 34.30
CA GLY A 27 1.86 15.01 34.70
C GLY A 27 3.28 15.41 34.33
N PHE A 28 3.98 14.67 33.45
CA PHE A 28 5.41 14.87 33.15
C PHE A 28 5.70 15.71 31.89
N ASN A 29 4.66 16.19 31.18
CA ASN A 29 4.75 17.08 30.01
C ASN A 29 5.47 16.49 28.78
N ASN A 30 5.46 15.17 28.60
CA ASN A 30 5.74 14.52 27.31
C ASN A 30 4.70 14.92 26.25
N VAL A 31 5.06 14.77 24.98
CA VAL A 31 4.28 15.29 23.84
C VAL A 31 2.96 14.55 23.66
N ASP A 32 2.93 13.27 24.04
CA ASP A 32 1.80 12.35 23.96
C ASP A 32 1.02 12.21 25.27
N ALA A 33 1.34 13.01 26.29
CA ALA A 33 0.70 12.97 27.60
C ALA A 33 -0.83 13.12 27.49
N ILE A 34 -1.56 12.08 27.87
CA ILE A 34 -3.02 12.10 27.87
C ILE A 34 -3.52 12.72 29.17
N ARG A 35 -4.45 13.67 29.02
CA ARG A 35 -5.14 14.30 30.16
C ARG A 35 -5.97 13.26 30.92
N GLY A 36 -5.82 13.25 32.25
CA GLY A 36 -6.60 12.40 33.13
C GLY A 36 -8.05 12.83 33.26
N ASP A 37 -8.83 11.96 33.89
CA ASP A 37 -10.20 12.27 34.31
C ASP A 37 -10.40 12.12 35.83
N GLY A 38 -9.35 12.41 36.60
CA GLY A 38 -9.43 12.35 38.06
C GLY A 38 -9.07 11.00 38.63
N ILE A 39 -9.73 10.66 39.74
CA ILE A 39 -9.45 9.45 40.53
C ILE A 39 -10.65 8.51 40.44
N PHE A 40 -10.38 7.23 40.23
CA PHE A 40 -11.36 6.15 40.24
C PHE A 40 -11.15 5.27 41.45
N VAL A 41 -12.24 4.73 42.00
CA VAL A 41 -12.24 3.78 43.11
C VAL A 41 -12.85 2.45 42.67
N SER A 42 -12.22 1.37 43.08
CA SER A 42 -12.76 0.02 43.06
C SER A 42 -13.08 -0.40 44.49
N LYS A 43 -14.13 -1.22 44.66
CA LYS A 43 -14.50 -1.83 45.95
C LYS A 43 -14.65 -3.35 45.85
N ASP A 44 -14.07 -3.94 44.81
CA ASP A 44 -14.18 -5.35 44.45
C ASP A 44 -12.88 -5.88 43.83
N HIS A 45 -11.73 -5.47 44.41
CA HIS A 45 -10.39 -5.90 43.96
C HIS A 45 -9.99 -5.50 42.52
N GLY A 46 -10.66 -4.51 41.94
CA GLY A 46 -10.32 -3.94 40.63
C GLY A 46 -11.19 -4.46 39.50
N GLU A 47 -12.20 -5.29 39.80
CA GLU A 47 -13.17 -5.80 38.83
C GLU A 47 -14.03 -4.66 38.26
N THR A 48 -14.52 -3.75 39.12
CA THR A 48 -15.28 -2.58 38.70
C THR A 48 -14.73 -1.28 39.29
N TRP A 49 -14.81 -0.22 38.50
CA TRP A 49 -14.27 1.09 38.86
C TRP A 49 -15.34 2.16 38.73
N LYS A 50 -15.38 3.08 39.69
CA LYS A 50 -16.27 4.25 39.71
C LYS A 50 -15.43 5.51 39.86
N GLN A 51 -15.69 6.50 39.03
CA GLN A 51 -15.05 7.81 39.17
C GLN A 51 -15.50 8.50 40.46
N LEU A 52 -14.57 9.13 41.17
CA LEU A 52 -14.90 9.97 42.31
C LEU A 52 -15.42 11.32 41.82
N VAL A 53 -16.70 11.61 42.13
CA VAL A 53 -17.41 12.82 41.68
C VAL A 53 -16.64 14.11 42.02
N ALA A 54 -15.99 14.18 43.18
CA ALA A 54 -15.22 15.36 43.60
C ALA A 54 -13.98 15.66 42.72
N THR A 55 -13.52 14.66 41.97
CA THR A 55 -12.36 14.79 41.06
C THR A 55 -12.79 14.86 39.59
N ALA A 56 -14.02 14.46 39.28
CA ALA A 56 -14.58 14.53 37.94
C ALA A 56 -14.68 15.98 37.48
N SER A 57 -14.22 16.27 36.25
CA SER A 57 -14.17 17.63 35.68
C SER A 57 -13.38 18.67 36.50
N ASN A 58 -12.61 18.26 37.51
CA ASN A 58 -11.78 19.16 38.30
C ASN A 58 -10.37 19.25 37.68
N ASN A 59 -9.93 20.47 37.35
CA ASN A 59 -8.63 20.72 36.73
C ASN A 59 -7.43 20.31 37.60
N ASP A 60 -7.59 20.35 38.93
CA ASP A 60 -6.54 19.94 39.87
C ASP A 60 -6.20 18.44 39.76
N PHE A 61 -7.16 17.61 39.34
CA PHE A 61 -7.01 16.17 39.24
C PHE A 61 -6.84 15.68 37.80
N LYS A 62 -6.41 16.56 36.90
CA LYS A 62 -6.12 16.17 35.51
C LYS A 62 -4.78 15.47 35.33
N PHE A 63 -3.91 15.57 36.33
CA PHE A 63 -2.60 14.93 36.39
C PHE A 63 -2.35 14.42 37.81
N VAL A 64 -2.76 13.18 38.09
CA VAL A 64 -2.66 12.57 39.43
C VAL A 64 -1.40 11.71 39.53
N ASN A 65 -0.26 12.37 39.77
CA ASN A 65 1.09 11.77 39.72
C ASN A 65 1.31 10.65 40.74
N ARG A 66 0.74 10.78 41.95
CA ARG A 66 0.92 9.77 42.99
C ARG A 66 -0.25 9.73 43.96
N LEU A 67 -0.69 8.54 44.32
CA LEU A 67 -1.59 8.28 45.44
C LEU A 67 -0.83 7.60 46.58
N ILE A 68 -1.20 7.93 47.82
CA ILE A 68 -0.87 7.14 49.02
C ILE A 68 -2.11 7.03 49.90
N ILE A 69 -2.24 5.92 50.62
CA ILE A 69 -3.40 5.57 51.45
C ILE A 69 -2.95 5.19 52.85
N ASP A 70 -3.71 5.61 53.88
CA ASP A 70 -3.41 5.25 55.26
C ASP A 70 -3.60 3.73 55.43
N PRO A 71 -2.57 2.99 55.88
CA PRO A 71 -2.64 1.53 55.98
C PRO A 71 -3.71 1.05 56.97
N GLN A 72 -4.16 1.90 57.89
CA GLN A 72 -5.16 1.57 58.91
C GLN A 72 -6.56 2.06 58.56
N ASN A 73 -6.71 2.97 57.60
CA ASN A 73 -8.01 3.54 57.25
C ASN A 73 -8.11 3.86 55.74
N PRO A 74 -8.94 3.13 54.98
CA PRO A 74 -9.07 3.33 53.53
C PRO A 74 -9.71 4.68 53.14
N ASP A 75 -10.29 5.41 54.09
CA ASP A 75 -10.92 6.71 53.84
C ASP A 75 -9.92 7.87 53.86
N ILE A 76 -8.71 7.65 54.36
CA ILE A 76 -7.66 8.67 54.42
C ILE A 76 -6.67 8.44 53.27
N LEU A 77 -6.71 9.33 52.28
CA LEU A 77 -5.81 9.32 51.13
C LEU A 77 -5.18 10.68 50.89
N LEU A 78 -4.03 10.65 50.21
CA LEU A 78 -3.41 11.83 49.65
C LEU A 78 -3.11 11.61 48.17
N ALA A 79 -3.35 12.66 47.38
CA ALA A 79 -3.07 12.73 45.96
C ALA A 79 -2.07 13.85 45.68
N GLY A 80 -0.92 13.49 45.10
CA GLY A 80 0.05 14.44 44.55
C GLY A 80 -0.31 14.72 43.09
N THR A 81 -0.44 15.99 42.75
CA THR A 81 -0.83 16.46 41.43
C THR A 81 0.10 17.56 40.93
N ASN A 82 -0.11 18.05 39.70
CA ASN A 82 0.61 19.22 39.20
C ASN A 82 0.27 20.53 39.95
N THR A 83 -0.84 20.58 40.70
CA THR A 83 -1.29 21.79 41.40
C THR A 83 -1.13 21.71 42.92
N GLY A 84 -0.95 20.53 43.50
CA GLY A 84 -0.69 20.37 44.93
C GLY A 84 -0.82 18.96 45.48
N VAL A 85 -0.70 18.85 46.79
CA VAL A 85 -1.13 17.69 47.58
C VAL A 85 -2.56 17.93 48.05
N PHE A 86 -3.45 17.03 47.66
CA PHE A 86 -4.83 17.00 48.10
C PHE A 86 -5.01 15.86 49.09
N LYS A 87 -5.75 16.11 50.16
CA LYS A 87 -6.07 15.12 51.19
C LYS A 87 -7.57 14.92 51.31
N THR A 88 -7.98 13.66 51.50
CA THR A 88 -9.32 13.25 51.89
C THR A 88 -9.28 12.51 53.23
N THR A 89 -10.38 12.54 53.96
CA THR A 89 -10.63 11.71 55.15
C THR A 89 -11.97 10.97 55.11
N ASP A 90 -12.63 10.96 53.94
CA ASP A 90 -13.97 10.41 53.73
C ASP A 90 -14.05 9.48 52.50
N GLY A 91 -12.92 8.89 52.10
CA GLY A 91 -12.85 8.00 50.93
C GLY A 91 -12.93 8.71 49.59
N GLY A 92 -12.73 10.04 49.59
CA GLY A 92 -12.61 10.85 48.39
C GLY A 92 -13.93 11.45 47.92
N ILE A 93 -14.92 11.50 48.83
CA ILE A 93 -16.15 12.29 48.68
C ILE A 93 -15.80 13.78 48.68
N SER A 94 -14.80 14.20 49.45
CA SER A 94 -14.27 15.55 49.43
C SER A 94 -12.74 15.59 49.53
N TRP A 95 -12.12 16.65 49.01
CA TRP A 95 -10.68 16.82 49.01
C TRP A 95 -10.30 18.25 49.42
N ARG A 96 -9.23 18.38 50.21
CA ARG A 96 -8.65 19.67 50.60
C ARG A 96 -7.21 19.78 50.10
N ASN A 97 -6.88 20.87 49.42
CA ASN A 97 -5.49 21.19 49.10
C ASN A 97 -4.74 21.55 50.39
N VAL A 98 -3.75 20.74 50.76
CA VAL A 98 -2.93 20.90 51.98
C VAL A 98 -1.52 21.42 51.68
N MET A 99 -1.13 21.47 50.40
CA MET A 99 0.13 22.07 49.94
C MET A 99 0.06 22.34 48.43
N GLY A 100 0.26 23.58 48.01
CA GLY A 100 0.29 23.92 46.58
C GLY A 100 1.59 23.56 45.85
N GLY A 101 1.50 23.44 44.53
CA GLY A 101 2.62 23.28 43.60
C GLY A 101 2.75 21.89 42.98
N TRP A 102 3.67 21.75 42.03
CA TRP A 102 3.84 20.51 41.26
C TRP A 102 4.51 19.40 42.07
N VAL A 103 3.73 18.38 42.45
CA VAL A 103 4.15 17.22 43.23
C VAL A 103 4.33 16.04 42.28
N GLN A 104 5.53 15.47 42.22
CA GLN A 104 5.85 14.31 41.36
C GLN A 104 5.65 13.00 42.12
N GLN A 105 6.03 12.97 43.40
CA GLN A 105 5.91 11.78 44.22
C GLN A 105 5.44 12.13 45.64
N LEU A 106 4.63 11.24 46.20
CA LEU A 106 4.32 11.12 47.61
C LEU A 106 4.87 9.80 48.15
N MET A 107 5.53 9.86 49.30
CA MET A 107 6.10 8.69 49.98
C MET A 107 5.76 8.73 51.46
N ALA A 108 5.25 7.63 52.00
CA ALA A 108 5.00 7.50 53.43
C ALA A 108 6.21 6.89 54.14
N ASN A 109 6.44 7.29 55.39
CA ASN A 109 7.32 6.52 56.26
C ASN A 109 6.73 5.11 56.47
N PRO A 110 7.51 4.05 56.26
CA PRO A 110 6.97 2.70 56.14
C PRO A 110 6.53 2.09 57.48
N LEU A 111 6.88 2.71 58.61
CA LEU A 111 6.44 2.29 59.95
C LEU A 111 5.48 3.30 60.62
N ASN A 112 5.30 4.49 60.04
CA ASN A 112 4.48 5.54 60.64
C ASN A 112 3.89 6.50 59.59
N PHE A 113 2.64 6.27 59.20
CA PHE A 113 1.92 7.10 58.21
C PHE A 113 1.70 8.57 58.65
N LYS A 114 1.98 8.95 59.91
CA LYS A 114 2.00 10.38 60.29
C LYS A 114 3.12 11.13 59.59
N THR A 115 4.23 10.47 59.31
CA THR A 115 5.39 11.05 58.63
C THR A 115 5.29 10.77 57.13
N LEU A 116 5.16 11.84 56.34
CA LEU A 116 5.00 11.77 54.89
C LEU A 116 6.03 12.70 54.21
N TYR A 117 6.40 12.35 52.99
CA TYR A 117 7.33 13.10 52.15
C TYR A 117 6.69 13.42 50.81
N ALA A 118 6.96 14.60 50.28
CA ALA A 118 6.51 15.04 48.97
C ALA A 118 7.68 15.60 48.16
N ALA A 119 7.94 14.99 47.01
CA ALA A 119 8.90 15.46 46.02
C ALA A 119 8.23 16.52 45.13
N ARG A 120 8.80 17.73 45.09
CA ARG A 120 8.31 18.80 44.22
C ARG A 120 9.34 19.13 43.14
N ASN A 121 8.89 19.15 41.88
CA ASN A 121 9.73 19.41 40.72
C ASN A 121 10.51 20.72 40.90
N GLY A 122 11.85 20.65 40.88
CA GLY A 122 12.75 21.80 41.07
C GLY A 122 12.58 22.56 42.39
N ASN A 123 11.89 21.99 43.39
CA ASN A 123 11.66 22.64 44.68
C ASN A 123 12.08 21.81 45.90
N GLY A 124 12.55 20.59 45.68
CA GLY A 124 13.10 19.70 46.70
C GLY A 124 12.01 18.94 47.44
N VAL A 125 12.37 18.43 48.62
CA VAL A 125 11.48 17.59 49.44
C VAL A 125 10.77 18.41 50.51
N TYR A 126 9.49 18.12 50.71
CA TYR A 126 8.67 18.61 51.82
C TYR A 126 8.33 17.45 52.75
N LYS A 127 8.21 17.73 54.05
CA LYS A 127 7.90 16.75 55.09
C LYS A 127 6.64 17.15 55.85
N SER A 128 5.79 16.18 56.11
CA SER A 128 4.69 16.26 57.08
C SER A 128 4.98 15.33 58.25
N VAL A 129 4.56 15.70 59.45
CA VAL A 129 4.61 14.85 60.66
C VAL A 129 3.22 14.60 61.28
N ASN A 130 2.15 15.00 60.59
CA ASN A 130 0.78 14.94 61.06
C ASN A 130 -0.19 14.39 59.99
N LYS A 131 0.21 13.34 59.27
CA LYS A 131 -0.60 12.68 58.21
C LYS A 131 -0.99 13.63 57.06
N GLY A 132 -0.14 14.59 56.74
CA GLY A 132 -0.31 15.53 55.65
C GLY A 132 -1.32 16.63 55.91
N GLU A 133 -1.58 16.96 57.18
CA GLU A 133 -2.35 18.17 57.53
C GLU A 133 -1.55 19.44 57.21
N THR A 134 -0.24 19.43 57.49
CA THR A 134 0.67 20.55 57.20
C THR A 134 2.03 20.05 56.71
N TRP A 135 2.67 20.83 55.83
CA TRP A 135 3.93 20.47 55.19
C TRP A 135 5.01 21.53 55.40
N THR A 136 6.24 21.10 55.70
CA THR A 136 7.41 21.96 55.88
C THR A 136 8.47 21.62 54.84
N LYS A 137 9.05 22.64 54.20
CA LYS A 137 10.16 22.47 53.26
C LYS A 137 11.42 21.99 54.01
N THR A 138 12.10 21.01 53.45
CA THR A 138 13.35 20.46 54.02
C THR A 138 14.58 21.20 53.48
N GLU A 139 15.72 21.10 54.17
CA GLU A 139 16.99 21.66 53.70
C GLU A 139 17.63 20.71 52.69
N PHE A 140 17.23 20.83 51.41
CA PHE A 140 17.63 19.88 50.37
C PHE A 140 19.10 19.99 49.93
N GLY A 141 19.79 21.08 50.28
CA GLY A 141 21.26 21.16 50.22
C GLY A 141 21.89 21.14 48.82
N ILE A 142 21.12 21.31 47.75
CA ILE A 142 21.63 21.35 46.37
C ILE A 142 21.62 22.78 45.81
N THR A 143 22.73 23.20 45.20
CA THR A 143 22.90 24.53 44.59
C THR A 143 22.81 24.52 43.06
N ASP A 144 23.00 23.36 42.44
CA ASP A 144 22.82 23.18 41.00
C ASP A 144 21.33 23.29 40.64
N GLY A 145 21.02 23.66 39.40
CA GLY A 145 19.65 23.55 38.90
C GLY A 145 19.23 22.08 38.91
N PHE A 146 18.06 21.76 39.45
CA PHE A 146 17.54 20.40 39.49
C PHE A 146 16.07 20.35 39.11
N GLY A 147 15.63 19.21 38.60
CA GLY A 147 14.28 18.99 38.09
C GLY A 147 13.55 17.92 38.89
N ARG A 148 13.19 16.84 38.20
CA ARG A 148 12.49 15.69 38.74
C ARG A 148 13.25 14.98 39.85
N MET A 149 12.52 14.47 40.83
CA MET A 149 13.06 13.58 41.85
C MET A 149 12.05 12.54 42.32
N GLU A 150 12.58 11.38 42.70
CA GLU A 150 11.86 10.32 43.37
C GLU A 150 12.55 10.01 44.71
N ILE A 151 11.77 9.58 45.70
CA ILE A 151 12.19 9.31 47.08
C ILE A 151 12.00 7.81 47.37
N ALA A 152 12.91 7.23 48.13
CA ALA A 152 12.74 5.91 48.74
C ALA A 152 13.05 5.90 50.24
N THR A 153 12.30 5.09 50.97
CA THR A 153 12.41 4.89 52.43
C THR A 153 12.57 3.41 52.75
N THR A 154 13.01 3.08 53.96
CA THR A 154 13.20 1.68 54.40
C THR A 154 12.62 1.40 55.79
N THR A 155 12.11 0.19 55.99
CA THR A 155 11.65 -0.31 57.30
C THR A 155 12.80 -0.60 58.27
N GLN A 156 14.01 -0.78 57.75
CA GLN A 156 15.20 -1.11 58.55
C GLN A 156 15.74 0.09 59.34
N ASP A 157 15.48 1.30 58.85
CA ASP A 157 15.91 2.56 59.48
C ASP A 157 15.08 3.73 58.93
N THR A 158 14.15 4.21 59.74
CA THR A 158 13.21 5.26 59.30
C THR A 158 13.79 6.67 59.30
N SER A 159 15.02 6.87 59.80
CA SER A 159 15.73 8.13 59.62
C SER A 159 16.45 8.20 58.26
N LEU A 160 16.59 7.07 57.57
CA LEU A 160 17.26 6.98 56.29
C LEU A 160 16.26 7.18 55.15
N VAL A 161 16.47 8.26 54.39
CA VAL A 161 15.66 8.61 53.22
C VAL A 161 16.60 8.92 52.06
N TYR A 162 16.34 8.32 50.91
CA TYR A 162 17.10 8.52 49.69
C TYR A 162 16.28 9.28 48.66
N ALA A 163 16.93 10.08 47.82
CA ALA A 163 16.29 10.66 46.65
C ALA A 163 17.19 10.54 45.40
N ALA A 164 16.60 10.10 44.29
CA ALA A 164 17.21 10.13 42.96
C ALA A 164 16.76 11.40 42.25
N VAL A 165 17.70 12.27 41.88
CA VAL A 165 17.43 13.63 41.40
C VAL A 165 18.11 13.85 40.06
N VAL A 166 17.37 14.35 39.07
CA VAL A 166 17.97 14.89 37.84
C VAL A 166 18.48 16.30 38.10
N VAL A 167 19.75 16.54 37.77
CA VAL A 167 20.42 17.81 37.97
C VAL A 167 20.98 18.31 36.66
N SER A 168 20.94 19.61 36.43
CA SER A 168 21.58 20.26 35.29
C SER A 168 22.98 20.71 35.71
N VAL A 169 23.99 20.17 35.04
CA VAL A 169 25.39 20.57 35.22
C VAL A 169 25.89 21.28 33.97
N THR A 170 26.92 22.10 34.11
CA THR A 170 27.58 22.75 32.97
C THR A 170 28.92 22.08 32.74
N VAL A 171 29.08 21.47 31.58
CA VAL A 171 30.34 20.84 31.14
C VAL A 171 30.76 21.48 29.83
N ASN A 172 31.99 21.98 29.76
CA ASN A 172 32.53 22.64 28.57
C ASN A 172 31.61 23.75 27.98
N ASN A 173 30.96 24.54 28.85
CA ASN A 173 29.95 25.57 28.50
C ASN A 173 28.64 25.06 27.89
N THR A 174 28.39 23.75 27.93
CA THR A 174 27.12 23.13 27.53
C THR A 174 26.37 22.68 28.77
N LYS A 175 25.05 22.93 28.80
CA LYS A 175 24.18 22.38 29.85
C LYS A 175 23.85 20.93 29.51
N GLU A 176 24.04 20.05 30.49
CA GLU A 176 23.81 18.61 30.37
C GLU A 176 23.08 18.10 31.62
N SER A 177 22.42 16.96 31.50
CA SER A 177 21.70 16.31 32.60
C SER A 177 22.59 15.26 33.28
N ASP A 178 22.56 15.23 34.61
CA ASP A 178 23.27 14.24 35.43
C ASP A 178 22.33 13.62 36.47
N SER A 179 22.70 12.41 36.90
CA SER A 179 22.03 11.68 37.96
C SER A 179 22.69 11.93 39.31
N ARG A 180 21.91 12.31 40.32
CA ARG A 180 22.40 12.53 41.69
C ARG A 180 21.60 11.75 42.72
N LEU A 181 22.32 11.01 43.57
CA LEU A 181 21.76 10.41 44.77
C LEU A 181 21.91 11.38 45.95
N MET A 182 20.79 11.72 46.60
CA MET A 182 20.76 12.47 47.85
C MET A 182 20.44 11.52 49.00
N ILE A 183 21.11 11.70 50.14
CA ILE A 183 20.93 10.90 51.35
C ILE A 183 20.58 11.82 52.51
N SER A 184 19.49 11.51 53.19
CA SER A 184 19.15 12.04 54.51
C SER A 184 19.26 10.95 55.55
N ARG A 185 19.86 11.27 56.70
CA ARG A 185 20.03 10.36 57.85
C ARG A 185 19.25 10.81 59.08
N ASP A 186 18.46 11.88 58.97
CA ASP A 186 17.65 12.51 60.04
C ASP A 186 16.16 12.55 59.68
N GLY A 187 15.73 11.67 58.77
CA GLY A 187 14.35 11.52 58.35
C GLY A 187 13.88 12.66 57.46
N ALA A 188 14.72 13.07 56.50
CA ALA A 188 14.52 14.20 55.58
C ALA A 188 14.36 15.55 56.28
N GLN A 189 15.18 15.86 57.28
CA GLN A 189 15.34 17.24 57.74
C GLN A 189 16.44 17.93 56.93
N THR A 190 17.61 17.28 56.84
CA THR A 190 18.75 17.70 56.03
C THR A 190 19.13 16.64 55.00
N TRP A 191 19.74 17.07 53.90
CA TRP A 191 20.13 16.22 52.78
C TRP A 191 21.57 16.48 52.37
N ASN A 192 22.28 15.41 52.00
CA ASN A 192 23.62 15.49 51.47
C ASN A 192 23.71 14.74 50.14
N ALA A 193 24.38 15.33 49.15
CA ALA A 193 24.72 14.64 47.92
C ALA A 193 25.72 13.51 48.22
N ALA A 194 25.46 12.33 47.69
CA ALA A 194 26.39 11.21 47.76
C ALA A 194 27.46 11.33 46.66
N THR A 195 28.71 11.03 47.01
CA THR A 195 29.84 11.07 46.09
C THR A 195 30.15 9.67 45.57
N TYR A 196 30.24 9.53 44.25
CA TYR A 196 30.66 8.26 43.65
C TYR A 196 32.11 7.93 44.02
N GLN A 197 32.33 6.72 44.53
CA GLN A 197 33.67 6.20 44.80
C GLN A 197 34.20 5.52 43.54
N ARG A 198 35.18 6.16 42.89
CA ARG A 198 35.80 5.61 41.68
C ARG A 198 36.57 4.32 41.98
N VAL A 199 36.31 3.29 41.17
CA VAL A 199 37.06 2.03 41.16
C VAL A 199 37.69 1.86 39.79
N SER A 200 38.93 1.36 39.72
CA SER A 200 39.62 1.16 38.44
C SER A 200 38.77 0.27 37.51
N GLY A 201 38.51 0.72 36.28
CA GLY A 201 37.66 0.02 35.30
C GLY A 201 36.16 0.32 35.39
N ASN A 202 35.68 0.97 36.45
CA ASN A 202 34.28 1.36 36.63
C ASN A 202 34.13 2.90 36.59
N LEU A 203 33.06 3.36 35.95
CA LEU A 203 32.67 4.77 35.93
C LEU A 203 31.40 4.98 36.73
N LYS A 204 31.16 6.23 37.17
CA LYS A 204 29.89 6.65 37.76
C LYS A 204 28.77 6.34 36.76
N ALA A 205 27.67 5.71 37.17
CA ALA A 205 26.52 5.60 36.30
C ALA A 205 25.77 6.95 36.23
N ASN A 206 25.53 7.48 35.02
CA ASN A 206 24.51 8.48 34.77
C ASN A 206 23.22 7.78 34.33
N TRP A 207 22.53 7.11 35.27
CA TRP A 207 21.45 6.18 34.95
C TRP A 207 20.21 6.83 34.32
N MET A 208 20.00 8.14 34.50
CA MET A 208 18.87 8.90 33.92
C MET A 208 19.19 9.61 32.60
N SER A 209 20.47 9.72 32.20
CA SER A 209 20.86 10.50 31.00
C SER A 209 20.18 11.87 30.92
N ASP A 210 19.74 12.28 29.73
CA ASP A 210 18.89 13.41 29.39
C ASP A 210 17.39 13.17 29.58
N GLN A 211 16.98 11.92 29.84
CA GLN A 211 15.58 11.53 29.98
C GLN A 211 15.03 11.63 31.41
N GLY A 212 15.86 11.82 32.45
CA GLY A 212 15.45 11.79 33.86
C GLY A 212 14.32 12.72 34.33
N TRP A 213 13.83 13.62 33.47
CA TRP A 213 12.57 14.35 33.67
C TRP A 213 11.33 13.46 33.46
N TYR A 214 11.46 12.38 32.69
CA TYR A 214 10.42 11.43 32.25
C TYR A 214 10.57 10.03 32.85
N ASP A 215 11.78 9.50 32.98
CA ASP A 215 12.07 8.18 33.54
C ASP A 215 12.97 8.30 34.78
N ASN A 216 12.39 8.07 35.96
CA ASN A 216 13.13 8.10 37.21
C ASN A 216 12.44 7.17 38.20
N ALA A 217 13.22 6.26 38.78
CA ALA A 217 12.75 5.35 39.80
C ALA A 217 13.83 5.12 40.87
N ILE A 218 13.41 4.88 42.11
CA ILE A 218 14.30 4.53 43.21
C ILE A 218 13.60 3.60 44.20
N ALA A 219 14.35 2.62 44.70
CA ALA A 219 13.91 1.68 45.72
C ALA A 219 15.06 1.30 46.66
N VAL A 220 14.75 0.99 47.93
CA VAL A 220 15.74 0.46 48.88
C VAL A 220 15.54 -1.04 49.03
N SER A 221 16.63 -1.80 49.09
CA SER A 221 16.58 -3.23 49.38
C SER A 221 15.83 -3.49 50.69
N PRO A 222 14.93 -4.50 50.73
CA PRO A 222 14.19 -4.84 51.94
C PRO A 222 15.05 -5.64 52.93
N LEU A 223 16.30 -5.98 52.55
CA LEU A 223 17.24 -6.78 53.33
C LEU A 223 18.48 -6.00 53.77
N ASP A 224 18.88 -4.96 53.03
CA ASP A 224 20.00 -4.08 53.39
C ASP A 224 19.69 -2.61 53.12
N LYS A 225 19.62 -1.79 54.18
CA LYS A 225 19.34 -0.35 54.08
C LYS A 225 20.39 0.46 53.31
N ASN A 226 21.56 -0.12 53.05
CA ASN A 226 22.64 0.51 52.28
C ASN A 226 22.69 0.02 50.83
N GLU A 227 21.76 -0.83 50.40
CA GLU A 227 21.61 -1.24 49.00
C GLU A 227 20.39 -0.53 48.40
N VAL A 228 20.61 0.28 47.38
CA VAL A 228 19.58 1.09 46.70
C VAL A 228 19.57 0.75 45.22
N PHE A 229 18.38 0.61 44.64
CA PHE A 229 18.18 0.42 43.21
C PHE A 229 17.65 1.72 42.63
N VAL A 230 18.24 2.15 41.51
CA VAL A 230 17.78 3.32 40.76
C VAL A 230 17.50 2.92 39.32
N GLY A 231 16.52 3.58 38.73
CA GLY A 231 16.10 3.40 37.34
C GLY A 231 16.02 4.74 36.62
N GLY A 232 16.36 4.69 35.35
CA GLY A 232 16.19 5.72 34.32
C GLY A 232 16.23 4.94 33.01
N ILE A 233 17.22 5.18 32.15
CA ILE A 233 17.43 4.33 30.96
C ILE A 233 17.65 2.87 31.36
N ASP A 234 18.53 2.65 32.34
CA ASP A 234 18.89 1.32 32.85
C ASP A 234 18.64 1.22 34.36
N ILE A 235 18.61 -0.02 34.87
CA ILE A 235 18.58 -0.31 36.30
C ILE A 235 20.00 -0.42 36.83
N VAL A 236 20.29 0.35 37.87
CA VAL A 236 21.59 0.38 38.54
C VAL A 236 21.43 0.10 40.02
N ARG A 237 22.31 -0.75 40.55
CA ARG A 237 22.47 -0.98 41.98
C ARG A 237 23.50 -0.02 42.54
N LEU A 238 23.16 0.66 43.63
CA LEU A 238 24.02 1.53 44.40
C LEU A 238 24.29 0.90 45.77
N THR A 239 25.57 0.76 46.12
CA THR A 239 26.00 0.28 47.45
C THR A 239 26.56 1.46 48.23
N ILE A 240 25.86 1.85 49.29
CA ILE A 240 26.16 3.03 50.10
C ILE A 240 27.15 2.68 51.21
N ASN A 241 28.18 3.50 51.38
CA ASN A 241 29.09 3.35 52.52
C ASN A 241 28.39 3.83 53.81
N PRO A 242 28.24 2.99 54.85
CA PRO A 242 27.59 3.40 56.10
C PRO A 242 28.33 4.49 56.87
N SER A 243 29.68 4.56 56.75
CA SER A 243 30.53 5.49 57.49
C SER A 243 30.81 6.81 56.76
N GLY A 244 30.24 7.01 55.57
CA GLY A 244 30.40 8.22 54.77
C GLY A 244 29.18 8.53 53.89
N ASN A 245 29.32 9.53 53.03
CA ASN A 245 28.36 9.84 51.96
C ASN A 245 28.94 9.43 50.60
N THR A 246 29.52 8.22 50.52
CA THR A 246 30.03 7.67 49.26
C THR A 246 29.24 6.44 48.82
N PHE A 247 29.25 6.15 47.52
CA PHE A 247 28.60 4.96 46.98
C PHE A 247 29.40 4.32 45.82
N LEU A 248 29.18 3.03 45.63
CA LEU A 248 29.56 2.27 44.43
C LEU A 248 28.32 2.07 43.54
N SER A 249 28.51 1.94 42.23
CA SER A 249 27.43 1.68 41.26
C SER A 249 27.73 0.46 40.40
N THR A 250 26.72 -0.38 40.18
CA THR A 250 26.77 -1.58 39.34
C THR A 250 25.55 -1.61 38.43
N HIS A 251 25.75 -1.64 37.10
CA HIS A 251 24.66 -1.82 36.15
C HIS A 251 24.08 -3.23 36.26
N LEU A 252 22.74 -3.33 36.30
CA LEU A 252 22.01 -4.60 36.33
C LEU A 252 21.37 -4.92 34.97
N THR A 253 21.07 -3.89 34.18
CA THR A 253 20.55 -3.98 32.81
C THR A 253 21.42 -3.16 31.86
N SER A 254 21.23 -3.39 30.56
CA SER A 254 21.93 -2.66 29.50
C SER A 254 21.12 -2.70 28.20
N GLY A 255 20.04 -1.92 28.12
CA GLY A 255 19.13 -1.95 26.98
C GLY A 255 19.76 -1.53 25.64
N TYR A 256 20.79 -0.67 25.65
CA TYR A 256 21.53 -0.26 24.45
C TYR A 256 22.90 -0.95 24.28
N GLY A 257 23.09 -2.15 24.84
CA GLY A 257 24.32 -2.95 24.65
C GLY A 257 25.61 -2.26 25.12
N GLY A 258 25.56 -1.52 26.22
CA GLY A 258 26.70 -0.80 26.81
C GLY A 258 26.98 0.57 26.21
N THR A 259 26.23 0.99 25.17
CA THR A 259 26.38 2.33 24.56
C THR A 259 25.52 3.40 25.25
N GLY A 260 24.44 3.00 25.94
CA GLY A 260 23.55 3.89 26.69
C GLY A 260 24.16 4.44 27.98
N CYS A 261 25.19 3.77 28.50
CA CYS A 261 25.95 4.20 29.66
C CYS A 261 27.18 5.01 29.21
N GLN A 262 26.93 6.13 28.52
CA GLN A 262 27.94 7.15 28.27
C GLN A 262 27.93 8.15 29.42
N ASN A 263 29.11 8.39 30.00
CA ASN A 263 29.35 9.60 30.77
C ASN A 263 29.83 10.72 29.85
N TYR A 264 29.89 11.95 30.39
CA TYR A 264 30.46 13.20 29.85
C TYR A 264 31.72 13.10 28.96
N PHE A 265 32.43 11.96 28.97
CA PHE A 265 33.69 11.70 28.27
C PHE A 265 33.59 10.63 27.17
N GLY A 266 32.39 10.22 26.76
CA GLY A 266 32.17 9.26 25.64
C GLY A 266 32.74 7.85 25.87
N SER A 267 33.05 7.51 27.14
CA SER A 267 33.61 6.21 27.51
C SER A 267 32.47 5.24 27.82
N ALA A 268 32.40 4.10 27.11
CA ALA A 268 31.42 3.04 27.40
C ALA A 268 31.69 2.40 28.78
N CYS A 269 30.65 2.24 29.61
CA CYS A 269 30.78 1.46 30.84
C CYS A 269 30.86 -0.05 30.52
N VAL A 270 31.46 -0.82 31.43
CA VAL A 270 31.40 -2.29 31.39
C VAL A 270 30.01 -2.71 31.84
N ALA A 271 29.07 -2.77 30.90
CA ALA A 271 27.77 -3.39 31.11
C ALA A 271 27.93 -4.93 31.22
N PRO A 272 27.10 -5.63 32.02
CA PRO A 272 27.02 -7.08 31.93
C PRO A 272 26.69 -7.50 30.48
N THR A 273 27.18 -8.66 30.04
CA THR A 273 26.74 -9.26 28.78
C THR A 273 25.23 -9.41 28.81
N ALA A 274 24.53 -8.61 27.98
CA ALA A 274 23.09 -8.46 27.84
C ALA A 274 22.23 -9.43 28.67
N THR A 275 21.68 -8.95 29.79
CA THR A 275 20.44 -9.50 30.36
C THR A 275 19.30 -9.02 29.45
N ALA A 276 19.15 -9.69 28.31
CA ALA A 276 18.46 -9.20 27.10
C ALA A 276 16.95 -8.90 27.21
N ASP A 277 16.35 -9.02 28.39
CA ASP A 277 14.89 -9.08 28.55
C ASP A 277 14.29 -7.93 29.38
N VAL A 278 15.03 -6.84 29.61
CA VAL A 278 14.50 -5.63 30.27
C VAL A 278 14.57 -4.44 29.32
N HIS A 279 13.40 -3.88 28.99
CA HIS A 279 13.30 -2.64 28.23
C HIS A 279 13.97 -1.47 28.97
N VAL A 280 14.41 -0.45 28.25
CA VAL A 280 14.89 0.83 28.83
C VAL A 280 13.75 1.65 29.46
N ASP A 281 14.02 2.85 29.98
CA ASP A 281 13.01 3.81 30.45
C ASP A 281 12.19 3.29 31.66
N GLN A 282 12.83 3.27 32.83
CA GLN A 282 12.27 2.75 34.08
C GLN A 282 11.45 3.82 34.82
N HIS A 283 10.16 3.52 35.02
CA HIS A 283 9.22 4.41 35.70
C HIS A 283 8.94 4.00 37.15
N LEU A 284 9.16 2.73 37.51
CA LEU A 284 8.88 2.23 38.85
C LEU A 284 9.74 1.03 39.21
N LEU A 285 10.26 1.02 40.44
CA LEU A 285 10.94 -0.12 41.05
C LEU A 285 10.24 -0.50 42.36
N ILE A 286 9.88 -1.77 42.50
CA ILE A 286 9.25 -2.29 43.73
C ILE A 286 10.01 -3.54 44.21
N PRO A 287 10.68 -3.48 45.37
CA PRO A 287 11.25 -4.64 45.99
C PRO A 287 10.22 -5.32 46.89
N PHE A 288 10.18 -6.65 46.87
CA PHE A 288 9.30 -7.42 47.75
C PHE A 288 10.00 -8.65 48.31
N LYS A 289 10.03 -8.73 49.64
CA LYS A 289 10.63 -9.83 50.38
C LYS A 289 9.80 -11.09 50.19
N ILE A 290 10.44 -12.22 49.91
CA ILE A 290 9.76 -13.52 49.74
C ILE A 290 9.86 -14.32 51.04
N SER A 291 11.02 -14.92 51.30
CA SER A 291 11.28 -15.74 52.48
C SER A 291 12.77 -15.71 52.83
N GLY A 292 13.11 -15.83 54.11
CA GLY A 292 14.49 -15.78 54.57
C GLY A 292 15.22 -14.49 54.14
N ASN A 293 16.33 -14.65 53.42
CA ASN A 293 17.21 -13.58 52.95
C ASN A 293 17.13 -13.36 51.43
N THR A 294 15.94 -13.55 50.83
CA THR A 294 15.70 -13.28 49.40
C THR A 294 14.54 -12.31 49.19
N PHE A 295 14.62 -11.56 48.09
CA PHE A 295 13.57 -10.66 47.64
C PHE A 295 13.55 -10.61 46.11
N ARG A 296 12.39 -10.27 45.56
CA ARG A 296 12.23 -9.98 44.14
C ARG A 296 12.23 -8.48 43.90
N LEU A 297 12.63 -8.08 42.70
CA LEU A 297 12.56 -6.70 42.23
C LEU A 297 11.67 -6.65 40.99
N LEU A 298 10.59 -5.90 41.06
CA LEU A 298 9.74 -5.57 39.91
C LEU A 298 10.20 -4.24 39.33
N ALA A 299 10.32 -4.18 38.01
CA ALA A 299 10.55 -2.96 37.25
C ALA A 299 9.38 -2.76 36.28
N ALA A 300 8.79 -1.55 36.27
CA ALA A 300 7.85 -1.15 35.25
C ALA A 300 8.50 -0.11 34.34
N ASN A 301 8.37 -0.31 33.04
CA ASN A 301 9.01 0.45 31.97
C ASN A 301 8.11 0.48 30.71
N ASP A 302 8.55 1.16 29.66
CA ASP A 302 7.78 1.33 28.43
C ASP A 302 7.56 0.00 27.65
N GLY A 303 8.38 -1.02 27.95
CA GLY A 303 8.17 -2.39 27.47
C GLY A 303 7.20 -3.23 28.32
N GLY A 304 6.68 -2.70 29.42
CA GLY A 304 5.76 -3.38 30.33
C GLY A 304 6.36 -3.62 31.72
N ILE A 305 6.37 -4.88 32.17
CA ILE A 305 6.83 -5.25 33.51
C ILE A 305 7.92 -6.31 33.41
N ALA A 306 9.08 -6.05 33.98
CA ALA A 306 10.14 -7.02 34.18
C ALA A 306 10.25 -7.42 35.66
N LEU A 307 10.55 -8.68 35.91
CA LEU A 307 10.67 -9.24 37.25
C LEU A 307 12.03 -9.91 37.43
N SER A 308 12.73 -9.56 38.51
CA SER A 308 13.89 -10.29 38.99
C SER A 308 13.56 -11.09 40.25
N ASN A 309 14.01 -12.35 40.28
CA ASN A 309 13.82 -13.25 41.42
C ASN A 309 15.02 -13.27 42.39
N ASP A 310 16.08 -12.52 42.09
CA ASP A 310 17.38 -12.64 42.75
C ASP A 310 18.08 -11.27 42.90
N ALA A 311 17.35 -10.27 43.39
CA ALA A 311 17.85 -8.93 43.64
C ALA A 311 18.38 -8.18 42.40
N GLY A 312 17.83 -8.47 41.22
CA GLY A 312 18.14 -7.79 39.97
C GLY A 312 19.32 -8.39 39.19
N ASN A 313 19.79 -9.60 39.54
CA ASN A 313 20.88 -10.24 38.81
C ASN A 313 20.37 -10.90 37.51
N ASN A 314 19.18 -11.51 37.56
CA ASN A 314 18.48 -12.09 36.42
C ASN A 314 17.07 -11.53 36.33
N TRP A 315 16.57 -11.37 35.10
CA TRP A 315 15.27 -10.75 34.81
C TRP A 315 14.45 -11.63 33.87
N VAL A 316 13.13 -11.55 34.01
CA VAL A 316 12.16 -12.13 33.09
C VAL A 316 11.08 -11.10 32.79
N GLN A 317 10.68 -10.97 31.53
CA GLN A 317 9.54 -10.15 31.15
C GLN A 317 8.25 -10.82 31.61
N PHE A 318 7.30 -10.03 32.08
CA PHE A 318 5.97 -10.51 32.47
C PHE A 318 5.03 -10.48 31.26
N ASP A 319 4.66 -11.67 30.77
CA ASP A 319 3.78 -11.83 29.63
C ASP A 319 2.29 -11.69 29.99
N GLY A 320 1.46 -11.41 28.97
CA GLY A 320 0.00 -11.43 29.09
C GLY A 320 -0.65 -10.07 29.34
N ILE A 321 0.14 -8.99 29.47
CA ILE A 321 -0.38 -7.63 29.53
C ILE A 321 -0.63 -7.11 28.10
N GLN A 322 -1.90 -6.89 27.76
CA GLN A 322 -2.28 -6.30 26.46
C GLN A 322 -2.22 -4.77 26.53
N SER A 323 -1.00 -4.23 26.59
CA SER A 323 -0.71 -2.78 26.65
C SER A 323 0.09 -2.27 25.45
N THR A 324 0.43 -3.13 24.49
CA THR A 324 1.23 -2.75 23.33
C THR A 324 0.56 -1.65 22.51
N GLN A 325 1.37 -0.67 22.11
CA GLN A 325 0.96 0.49 21.34
C GLN A 325 1.39 0.33 19.87
N PHE A 326 0.45 0.00 18.99
CA PHE A 326 0.72 -0.16 17.56
C PHE A 326 0.56 1.17 16.81
N TYR A 327 1.54 1.49 15.96
CA TYR A 327 1.41 2.50 14.91
C TYR A 327 0.82 1.92 13.63
N GLY A 328 1.34 0.77 13.21
CA GLY A 328 0.95 0.04 12.01
C GLY A 328 0.76 -1.44 12.31
N ALA A 329 -0.18 -2.07 11.62
CA ALA A 329 -0.53 -3.48 11.79
C ALA A 329 -1.08 -4.01 10.47
N SER A 330 -0.65 -5.20 10.09
CA SER A 330 -1.06 -5.93 8.89
C SER A 330 -1.19 -7.42 9.21
N LYS A 331 -1.69 -8.18 8.23
CA LYS A 331 -1.92 -9.62 8.35
C LYS A 331 -1.36 -10.37 7.14
N LYS A 332 -0.84 -11.57 7.41
CA LYS A 332 -0.44 -12.51 6.37
C LYS A 332 -1.65 -12.92 5.53
N PRO A 333 -1.58 -12.84 4.20
CA PRO A 333 -2.65 -13.34 3.34
C PRO A 333 -2.92 -14.83 3.62
N LEU A 334 -4.20 -15.18 3.78
CA LEU A 334 -4.74 -16.54 3.95
C LEU A 334 -4.37 -17.28 5.22
N VAL A 335 -3.63 -16.63 6.12
CA VAL A 335 -3.17 -17.23 7.35
C VAL A 335 -3.45 -16.26 8.49
N GLN A 336 -3.91 -16.79 9.63
CA GLN A 336 -3.98 -16.00 10.86
C GLN A 336 -2.55 -15.76 11.36
N ALA A 337 -1.90 -14.72 10.87
CA ALA A 337 -0.63 -14.24 11.37
C ALA A 337 -0.57 -12.72 11.17
N TYR A 338 -0.01 -12.02 12.15
CA TYR A 338 -0.02 -10.56 12.23
C TYR A 338 1.39 -10.02 12.19
N PHE A 339 1.55 -8.84 11.66
CA PHE A 339 2.80 -8.08 11.62
C PHE A 339 2.48 -6.67 12.07
N GLY A 340 3.31 -6.06 12.91
CA GLY A 340 3.06 -4.71 13.35
C GLY A 340 4.28 -4.01 13.90
N GLY A 341 4.25 -2.69 13.83
CA GLY A 341 5.22 -1.79 14.42
C GLY A 341 4.65 -1.12 15.66
N MET A 342 5.45 -1.10 16.72
CA MET A 342 5.08 -0.65 18.04
C MET A 342 5.95 0.51 18.54
N GLN A 343 5.35 1.41 19.33
CA GLN A 343 6.08 2.43 20.10
C GLN A 343 7.05 1.77 21.09
N ASP A 344 8.33 2.17 21.05
CA ASP A 344 9.48 1.74 21.85
C ASP A 344 9.85 0.24 21.78
N ASN A 345 8.95 -0.58 21.25
CA ASN A 345 9.04 -2.04 21.27
C ASN A 345 9.40 -2.63 19.90
N GLY A 346 9.74 -1.81 18.91
CA GLY A 346 10.21 -2.26 17.60
C GLY A 346 9.10 -2.81 16.71
N THR A 347 9.46 -3.67 15.76
CA THR A 347 8.53 -4.32 14.83
C THR A 347 8.55 -5.82 15.04
N TRP A 348 7.38 -6.45 15.13
CA TRP A 348 7.25 -7.89 15.38
C TRP A 348 6.20 -8.53 14.48
N PHE A 349 6.35 -9.83 14.21
CA PHE A 349 5.33 -10.65 13.55
C PHE A 349 5.04 -11.94 14.31
N SER A 350 3.82 -12.43 14.24
CA SER A 350 3.43 -13.70 14.85
C SER A 350 3.70 -14.88 13.91
N ASN A 351 3.82 -16.06 14.49
CA ASN A 351 3.75 -17.31 13.74
C ASN A 351 2.35 -17.55 13.14
N ASP A 352 2.27 -18.52 12.22
CA ASP A 352 1.01 -18.96 11.59
C ASP A 352 0.03 -19.52 12.63
N ASN A 353 -1.27 -19.29 12.39
CA ASN A 353 -2.38 -19.66 13.28
C ASN A 353 -2.33 -18.99 14.66
N ALA A 354 -2.04 -17.69 14.67
CA ALA A 354 -1.94 -16.88 15.86
C ALA A 354 -3.24 -16.84 16.67
N GLY A 355 -3.11 -17.08 17.98
CA GLY A 355 -4.11 -16.87 19.01
C GLY A 355 -3.53 -16.08 20.17
N ALA A 356 -4.25 -16.01 21.29
CA ALA A 356 -3.93 -15.14 22.43
C ALA A 356 -2.55 -15.41 23.09
N THR A 357 -2.00 -16.63 22.94
CA THR A 357 -0.72 -17.04 23.53
C THR A 357 0.35 -17.31 22.49
N THR A 358 0.10 -16.98 21.21
CA THR A 358 1.07 -17.26 20.15
C THR A 358 2.27 -16.32 20.31
N PRO A 359 3.51 -16.86 20.33
CA PRO A 359 4.69 -16.01 20.42
C PRO A 359 4.88 -15.19 19.15
N TRP A 360 5.35 -13.97 19.34
CA TRP A 360 5.79 -13.08 18.28
C TRP A 360 7.31 -13.15 18.14
N VAL A 361 7.81 -12.85 16.94
CA VAL A 361 9.22 -12.82 16.57
C VAL A 361 9.60 -11.38 16.27
N ASN A 362 10.67 -10.88 16.90
CA ASN A 362 11.17 -9.54 16.64
C ASN A 362 11.76 -9.49 15.22
N ALA A 363 11.33 -8.50 14.44
CA ALA A 363 11.83 -8.21 13.11
C ALA A 363 12.84 -7.06 13.13
N LEU A 364 12.47 -5.96 13.80
CA LEU A 364 13.25 -4.72 13.88
C LEU A 364 13.23 -4.19 15.32
N SER A 365 14.31 -3.55 15.75
CA SER A 365 14.42 -2.86 17.04
C SER A 365 14.17 -1.35 16.92
N GLY A 366 14.15 -0.62 18.04
CA GLY A 366 13.81 0.81 18.07
C GLY A 366 12.30 1.02 18.12
N ASP A 367 11.77 2.06 17.47
CA ASP A 367 10.32 2.17 17.26
C ASP A 367 9.96 1.41 15.98
N GLY A 368 8.87 0.65 16.00
CA GLY A 368 8.25 0.13 14.80
C GLY A 368 7.10 1.02 14.36
N PHE A 369 7.04 1.35 13.08
CA PHE A 369 5.96 2.18 12.50
C PHE A 369 5.09 1.37 11.52
N GLU A 370 4.84 1.92 10.33
CA GLU A 370 4.03 1.27 9.32
C GLU A 370 4.69 -0.04 8.84
N VAL A 371 3.86 -1.05 8.59
CA VAL A 371 4.30 -2.36 8.09
C VAL A 371 3.49 -2.76 6.87
N LEU A 372 4.10 -3.53 5.97
CA LEU A 372 3.44 -4.11 4.80
C LEU A 372 3.67 -5.61 4.77
N TRP A 373 2.59 -6.39 4.66
CA TRP A 373 2.67 -7.80 4.26
C TRP A 373 2.23 -7.93 2.81
N HIS A 374 3.11 -8.46 1.94
CA HIS A 374 2.84 -8.49 0.51
C HIS A 374 1.65 -9.39 0.16
N GLN A 375 0.61 -8.80 -0.43
CA GLN A 375 -0.70 -9.45 -0.62
C GLN A 375 -0.70 -10.60 -1.64
N ALA A 376 0.29 -10.65 -2.53
CA ALA A 376 0.43 -11.72 -3.54
C ALA A 376 1.61 -12.68 -3.29
N ASP A 377 2.46 -12.41 -2.29
CA ASP A 377 3.59 -13.27 -1.93
C ASP A 377 3.79 -13.19 -0.41
N PRO A 378 3.23 -14.14 0.36
CA PRO A 378 3.25 -14.07 1.82
C PRO A 378 4.66 -14.24 2.42
N LYS A 379 5.71 -14.47 1.61
CA LYS A 379 7.11 -14.44 2.06
C LYS A 379 7.69 -13.04 2.11
N MET A 380 7.06 -12.07 1.44
CA MET A 380 7.57 -10.71 1.35
C MET A 380 6.91 -9.82 2.40
N MET A 381 7.75 -9.14 3.18
CA MET A 381 7.32 -8.28 4.30
C MET A 381 8.20 -7.03 4.33
N MET A 382 7.68 -5.89 4.77
CA MET A 382 8.46 -4.66 4.96
C MET A 382 8.04 -3.96 6.24
N GLY A 383 9.01 -3.61 7.08
CA GLY A 383 8.79 -2.83 8.30
C GLY A 383 9.59 -1.55 8.27
N ALA A 384 9.12 -0.56 9.02
CA ALA A 384 9.76 0.75 9.14
C ALA A 384 10.11 1.07 10.60
N SER A 385 11.26 1.71 10.81
CA SER A 385 11.66 2.36 12.06
C SER A 385 11.99 3.84 11.83
N GLN A 386 12.52 4.55 12.83
CA GLN A 386 12.67 6.00 12.78
C GLN A 386 13.45 6.48 11.54
N PHE A 387 13.03 7.64 11.02
CA PHE A 387 13.77 8.37 9.98
C PHE A 387 13.96 7.60 8.67
N ASN A 388 12.91 6.92 8.20
CA ASN A 388 12.92 5.96 7.08
C ASN A 388 13.94 4.82 7.29
N GLY A 389 14.00 4.27 8.50
CA GLY A 389 14.68 3.01 8.78
C GLY A 389 13.91 1.83 8.18
N LEU A 390 13.95 1.68 6.86
CA LEU A 390 13.17 0.66 6.15
C LEU A 390 13.96 -0.64 6.03
N SER A 391 13.31 -1.77 6.34
CA SER A 391 13.87 -3.10 6.12
C SER A 391 12.82 -4.04 5.56
N ARG A 392 13.24 -4.97 4.69
CA ARG A 392 12.34 -5.95 4.07
C ARG A 392 12.83 -7.37 4.26
N SER A 393 11.88 -8.30 4.28
CA SER A 393 12.12 -9.73 4.17
C SER A 393 11.55 -10.25 2.85
N VAL A 394 12.22 -11.23 2.25
CA VAL A 394 11.76 -11.98 1.06
C VAL A 394 11.66 -13.48 1.33
N ASN A 395 11.79 -13.89 2.60
CA ASN A 395 11.88 -15.27 3.05
C ASN A 395 10.96 -15.56 4.25
N GLY A 396 9.86 -14.82 4.38
CA GLY A 396 8.84 -15.03 5.41
C GLY A 396 9.30 -14.64 6.82
N GLY A 397 10.15 -13.61 6.92
CA GLY A 397 10.64 -13.11 8.20
C GLY A 397 11.87 -13.84 8.75
N ALA A 398 12.42 -14.83 8.05
CA ALA A 398 13.63 -15.53 8.49
C ALA A 398 14.86 -14.60 8.54
N SER A 399 14.90 -13.58 7.67
CA SER A 399 15.82 -12.46 7.79
C SER A 399 15.24 -11.18 7.20
N PHE A 400 15.66 -10.04 7.75
CA PHE A 400 15.34 -8.70 7.25
C PHE A 400 16.61 -8.00 6.74
N GLN A 401 16.48 -7.32 5.61
CA GLN A 401 17.55 -6.57 4.96
C GLN A 401 17.19 -5.09 4.96
N SER A 402 18.07 -4.25 5.51
CA SER A 402 17.90 -2.79 5.48
C SER A 402 18.08 -2.24 4.05
N LEU A 403 17.24 -1.28 3.69
CA LEU A 403 17.19 -0.70 2.34
C LEU A 403 18.06 0.57 2.27
N SER A 404 19.10 0.61 1.41
CA SER A 404 20.19 1.61 1.48
C SER A 404 20.19 2.69 0.39
N ASN A 405 19.30 2.62 -0.60
CA ASN A 405 19.27 3.53 -1.75
C ASN A 405 18.35 4.76 -1.59
N LEU A 406 17.67 4.93 -0.46
CA LEU A 406 17.01 6.19 -0.12
C LEU A 406 18.07 7.21 0.33
N THR A 407 18.26 8.28 -0.42
CA THR A 407 19.35 9.24 -0.21
C THR A 407 19.09 10.24 0.93
N ASP A 408 17.85 10.38 1.38
CA ASP A 408 17.41 11.33 2.40
C ASP A 408 16.79 10.64 3.63
N ARG A 409 17.30 9.46 3.99
CA ARG A 409 16.98 8.79 5.27
C ARG A 409 17.89 9.27 6.42
N GLY A 410 17.49 9.01 7.65
CA GLY A 410 18.21 9.36 8.87
C GLY A 410 17.75 10.67 9.52
N GLN A 411 18.21 10.90 10.75
CA GLN A 411 17.77 12.03 11.57
C GLN A 411 17.88 13.36 10.82
N GLY A 412 16.79 14.13 10.82
CA GLY A 412 16.69 15.42 10.12
C GLY A 412 16.46 15.34 8.60
N LYS A 413 16.38 14.13 8.02
CA LYS A 413 16.16 13.92 6.58
C LYS A 413 14.89 13.12 6.25
N GLY A 414 14.52 12.17 7.12
CA GLY A 414 13.26 11.43 7.05
C GLY A 414 12.32 11.75 8.22
N PRO A 415 11.03 11.38 8.13
CA PRO A 415 10.07 11.52 9.22
C PRO A 415 10.44 10.66 10.42
N PHE A 416 10.21 11.15 11.64
CA PHE A 416 10.36 10.35 12.86
C PHE A 416 9.47 9.11 12.78
N ILE A 417 8.17 9.30 12.54
CA ILE A 417 7.22 8.23 12.20
C ILE A 417 7.33 7.92 10.71
N SER A 418 7.97 6.81 10.38
CA SER A 418 8.13 6.37 8.99
C SER A 418 6.84 5.76 8.45
N LEU A 419 6.40 6.23 7.28
CA LEU A 419 5.17 5.80 6.63
C LEU A 419 5.48 5.00 5.36
N LEU A 420 4.71 3.93 5.17
CA LEU A 420 4.75 3.07 3.99
C LEU A 420 3.34 2.99 3.39
N ALA A 421 3.26 2.85 2.07
CA ALA A 421 1.98 2.56 1.42
C ALA A 421 2.17 1.69 0.18
N ASN A 422 1.28 0.73 -0.01
CA ASN A 422 1.13 -0.01 -1.26
C ASN A 422 -0.37 -0.18 -1.58
N SER A 423 -0.67 -0.85 -2.70
CA SER A 423 -2.03 -1.26 -3.04
C SER A 423 -2.08 -2.78 -3.16
N PRO A 424 -3.14 -3.45 -2.68
CA PRO A 424 -3.30 -4.89 -2.90
C PRO A 424 -3.44 -5.23 -4.40
N LEU A 425 -3.78 -4.26 -5.26
CA LEU A 425 -3.85 -4.42 -6.71
C LEU A 425 -2.47 -4.43 -7.38
N LEU A 426 -1.46 -3.83 -6.74
CA LEU A 426 -0.08 -3.77 -7.22
C LEU A 426 0.90 -3.71 -6.03
N PRO A 427 1.04 -4.81 -5.28
CA PRO A 427 1.72 -4.81 -3.98
C PRO A 427 3.22 -4.55 -4.07
N ASP A 428 3.87 -4.82 -5.21
CA ASP A 428 5.28 -4.51 -5.46
C ASP A 428 5.56 -2.99 -5.48
N ARG A 429 4.56 -2.16 -5.76
CA ARG A 429 4.72 -0.71 -5.80
C ARG A 429 4.53 -0.12 -4.41
N VAL A 430 5.64 0.30 -3.81
CA VAL A 430 5.69 0.81 -2.44
C VAL A 430 6.10 2.27 -2.44
N PHE A 431 5.49 3.06 -1.55
CA PHE A 431 5.79 4.47 -1.36
C PHE A 431 6.28 4.75 0.06
N ALA A 432 7.13 5.76 0.21
CA ALA A 432 7.58 6.30 1.49
C ALA A 432 7.75 7.83 1.41
N ILE A 433 7.71 8.52 2.54
CA ILE A 433 7.85 9.98 2.61
C ILE A 433 9.33 10.35 2.81
N GLY A 434 9.89 11.24 1.98
CA GLY A 434 11.25 11.77 2.13
C GLY A 434 11.29 13.30 2.11
N SER A 435 12.38 13.90 2.61
CA SER A 435 12.55 15.35 2.56
C SER A 435 12.70 15.90 1.14
N THR A 436 13.16 15.08 0.20
CA THR A 436 13.31 15.45 -1.21
C THR A 436 12.05 15.20 -2.05
N GLY A 437 11.09 14.42 -1.54
CA GLY A 437 9.84 14.10 -2.21
C GLY A 437 9.21 12.80 -1.69
N VAL A 438 8.31 12.23 -2.48
CA VAL A 438 7.77 10.89 -2.21
C VAL A 438 8.66 9.86 -2.89
N TRP A 439 9.21 8.93 -2.11
CA TRP A 439 9.92 7.78 -2.64
C TRP A 439 8.94 6.77 -3.22
N ARG A 440 9.29 6.21 -4.37
CA ARG A 440 8.57 5.15 -5.05
C ARG A 440 9.53 4.00 -5.35
N SER A 441 9.10 2.80 -5.02
CA SER A 441 9.69 1.55 -5.47
C SER A 441 8.69 0.82 -6.36
N LYS A 442 9.16 0.13 -7.41
CA LYS A 442 8.33 -0.72 -8.27
C LYS A 442 8.55 -2.23 -8.05
N ASP A 443 9.44 -2.60 -7.13
CA ASP A 443 9.96 -3.96 -6.93
C ASP A 443 10.13 -4.30 -5.43
N PHE A 444 9.14 -3.88 -4.65
CA PHE A 444 9.01 -4.09 -3.21
C PHE A 444 10.28 -3.76 -2.41
N GLY A 445 10.82 -2.58 -2.70
CA GLY A 445 11.89 -1.94 -1.96
C GLY A 445 13.30 -2.25 -2.47
N THR A 446 13.46 -2.90 -3.63
CA THR A 446 14.79 -3.16 -4.19
C THR A 446 15.38 -1.87 -4.77
N ASN A 447 14.61 -1.15 -5.59
CA ASN A 447 14.99 0.10 -6.22
C ASN A 447 14.02 1.22 -5.85
N TRP A 448 14.56 2.37 -5.46
CA TRP A 448 13.77 3.54 -5.07
C TRP A 448 14.12 4.77 -5.91
N GLU A 449 13.10 5.55 -6.25
CA GLU A 449 13.24 6.85 -6.90
C GLU A 449 12.41 7.91 -6.15
N ALA A 450 12.97 9.10 -5.93
CA ALA A 450 12.25 10.20 -5.30
C ALA A 450 11.52 11.04 -6.36
N LYS A 451 10.25 11.36 -6.10
CA LYS A 451 9.41 12.21 -6.94
C LYS A 451 8.92 13.39 -6.11
N LYS A 452 9.39 14.59 -6.44
CA LYS A 452 8.99 15.83 -5.77
C LYS A 452 7.55 16.20 -6.19
N PRO A 453 6.57 16.27 -5.26
CA PRO A 453 5.19 16.56 -5.64
C PRO A 453 4.95 17.99 -6.16
N GLY A 454 5.69 18.97 -5.63
CA GLY A 454 5.59 20.37 -6.02
C GLY A 454 6.55 21.25 -5.21
N ASP A 455 6.65 22.54 -5.55
CA ASP A 455 7.60 23.45 -4.89
C ASP A 455 7.26 23.77 -3.43
N GLY A 456 6.00 23.60 -3.03
CA GLY A 456 5.55 23.68 -1.64
C GLY A 456 5.69 22.39 -0.86
N TRP A 457 6.39 21.36 -1.36
CA TRP A 457 6.54 20.08 -0.65
C TRP A 457 7.07 20.29 0.78
N ASN A 458 6.31 19.79 1.75
CA ASN A 458 6.70 19.75 3.15
C ASN A 458 6.42 18.33 3.66
N TRP A 459 7.49 17.61 3.94
CA TRP A 459 7.46 16.23 4.43
C TRP A 459 7.06 16.15 5.91
N SER A 460 7.21 17.24 6.67
CA SER A 460 6.89 17.27 8.09
C SER A 460 5.37 17.15 8.28
N GLY A 461 4.96 16.03 8.87
CA GLY A 461 3.55 15.67 9.05
C GLY A 461 2.84 15.30 7.74
N ALA A 462 3.58 14.91 6.70
CA ALA A 462 2.99 14.40 5.46
C ALA A 462 2.62 12.92 5.57
N ASP A 463 1.55 12.54 4.89
CA ASP A 463 1.15 11.14 4.67
C ASP A 463 1.25 10.77 3.19
N VAL A 464 1.27 9.47 2.87
CA VAL A 464 1.14 8.91 1.53
C VAL A 464 0.19 7.72 1.57
N ARG A 465 -0.78 7.69 0.65
CA ARG A 465 -1.72 6.56 0.50
C ARG A 465 -2.03 6.29 -0.96
N VAL A 466 -2.08 5.02 -1.31
CA VAL A 466 -2.44 4.56 -2.66
C VAL A 466 -3.93 4.23 -2.68
N SER A 467 -4.64 4.59 -3.76
CA SER A 467 -6.05 4.24 -3.89
C SER A 467 -6.26 2.73 -3.96
N LEU A 468 -7.19 2.25 -3.13
CA LEU A 468 -7.64 0.86 -3.14
C LEU A 468 -8.37 0.49 -4.45
N ALA A 469 -9.01 1.46 -5.12
CA ALA A 469 -9.72 1.25 -6.37
C ALA A 469 -8.81 1.28 -7.61
N ASN A 470 -7.72 2.05 -7.57
CA ASN A 470 -6.82 2.21 -8.71
C ASN A 470 -5.40 2.55 -8.22
N PRO A 471 -4.41 1.66 -8.40
CA PRO A 471 -3.09 1.88 -7.84
C PRO A 471 -2.37 3.09 -8.49
N ASN A 472 -2.82 3.61 -9.64
CA ASN A 472 -2.26 4.80 -10.25
C ASN A 472 -2.65 6.10 -9.55
N ILE A 473 -3.68 6.08 -8.70
CA ILE A 473 -4.04 7.23 -7.88
C ILE A 473 -3.25 7.16 -6.57
N VAL A 474 -2.38 8.15 -6.34
CA VAL A 474 -1.54 8.24 -5.13
C VAL A 474 -1.74 9.61 -4.50
N TRP A 475 -2.18 9.64 -3.25
CA TRP A 475 -2.41 10.86 -2.48
C TRP A 475 -1.23 11.10 -1.55
N THR A 476 -0.83 12.37 -1.40
CA THR A 476 0.24 12.72 -0.47
C THR A 476 0.19 14.18 -0.03
N GLY A 477 0.74 14.48 1.13
CA GLY A 477 0.94 15.84 1.62
C GLY A 477 0.67 15.97 3.09
N ASN A 478 0.94 17.16 3.63
CA ASN A 478 0.82 17.44 5.06
C ASN A 478 -0.44 18.21 5.44
N GLY A 479 -1.22 18.71 4.49
CA GLY A 479 -2.52 19.30 4.77
C GLY A 479 -3.06 20.18 3.66
N ILE A 480 -4.38 20.40 3.67
CA ILE A 480 -5.09 21.13 2.61
C ILE A 480 -5.06 22.66 2.83
N THR A 481 -4.84 23.12 4.06
CA THR A 481 -4.99 24.55 4.43
C THR A 481 -3.90 25.03 5.39
N GLY A 482 -3.85 26.36 5.63
CA GLY A 482 -2.89 26.98 6.55
C GLY A 482 -1.44 26.97 6.05
N GLY A 483 -1.23 27.13 4.74
CA GLY A 483 0.12 27.13 4.12
C GLY A 483 0.74 25.74 3.94
N ARG A 484 -0.07 24.68 4.09
CA ARG A 484 0.31 23.29 3.85
C ARG A 484 0.05 22.89 2.41
N SER A 485 0.63 21.77 2.01
CA SER A 485 0.56 21.30 0.63
C SER A 485 0.02 19.88 0.57
N PHE A 486 -0.96 19.67 -0.32
CA PHE A 486 -1.60 18.39 -0.54
C PHE A 486 -1.74 18.13 -2.04
N TYR A 487 -1.50 16.90 -2.44
CA TYR A 487 -1.30 16.53 -3.83
C TYR A 487 -1.93 15.18 -4.16
N VAL A 488 -2.25 15.01 -5.43
CA VAL A 488 -2.69 13.74 -6.01
C VAL A 488 -1.91 13.45 -7.28
N SER A 489 -1.44 12.22 -7.42
CA SER A 489 -0.94 11.66 -8.66
C SER A 489 -2.03 10.83 -9.30
N THR A 490 -2.17 10.91 -10.62
CA THR A 490 -3.06 10.04 -11.40
C THR A 490 -2.27 9.05 -12.27
N ASN A 491 -0.96 8.92 -12.03
CA ASN A 491 -0.04 8.22 -12.91
C ASN A 491 0.98 7.36 -12.14
N GLY A 492 0.53 6.78 -11.02
CA GLY A 492 1.32 5.86 -10.20
C GLY A 492 2.44 6.54 -9.42
N GLY A 493 2.24 7.80 -9.05
CA GLY A 493 3.21 8.60 -8.29
C GLY A 493 4.38 9.11 -9.11
N ASP A 494 4.29 9.14 -10.46
CA ASP A 494 5.37 9.66 -11.31
C ASP A 494 5.40 11.19 -11.33
N SER A 495 4.22 11.80 -11.32
CA SER A 495 4.04 13.24 -11.12
C SER A 495 2.80 13.51 -10.28
N TYR A 496 2.77 14.65 -9.62
CA TYR A 496 1.68 15.05 -8.73
C TYR A 496 1.11 16.40 -9.16
N ALA A 497 -0.19 16.57 -8.93
CA ALA A 497 -0.89 17.84 -9.08
C ALA A 497 -1.37 18.32 -7.70
N PRO A 498 -1.31 19.63 -7.41
CA PRO A 498 -1.87 20.17 -6.18
C PRO A 498 -3.40 20.03 -6.16
N VAL A 499 -3.97 19.82 -4.99
CA VAL A 499 -5.43 19.83 -4.80
C VAL A 499 -5.94 21.26 -4.52
N SER A 500 -7.24 21.46 -4.61
CA SER A 500 -7.88 22.71 -4.21
C SER A 500 -7.92 22.84 -2.69
N GLY A 501 -7.78 24.07 -2.20
CA GLY A 501 -7.86 24.38 -0.77
C GLY A 501 -9.28 24.24 -0.21
N TYR A 502 -9.36 24.25 1.12
CA TYR A 502 -10.61 24.29 1.89
C TYR A 502 -10.66 25.59 2.71
N SER A 503 -11.86 26.08 3.03
CA SER A 503 -12.02 27.41 3.64
C SER A 503 -11.54 27.49 5.10
N ALA A 504 -11.64 26.40 5.86
CA ALA A 504 -11.24 26.37 7.26
C ALA A 504 -9.72 26.16 7.39
N THR A 505 -9.07 26.89 8.30
CA THR A 505 -7.67 26.61 8.67
C THR A 505 -7.62 25.39 9.56
N LEU A 506 -7.01 24.32 9.05
CA LEU A 506 -6.84 23.02 9.71
C LEU A 506 -5.36 22.81 10.03
N GLY A 507 -5.09 21.75 10.81
CA GLY A 507 -3.74 21.31 11.17
C GLY A 507 -3.08 20.48 10.08
N ASN A 508 -2.05 19.73 10.45
CA ASN A 508 -1.55 18.67 9.58
C ASN A 508 -2.62 17.58 9.43
N VAL A 509 -2.63 16.89 8.30
CA VAL A 509 -3.40 15.64 8.21
C VAL A 509 -2.81 14.64 9.20
N SER A 510 -3.69 13.90 9.87
CA SER A 510 -3.29 12.75 10.70
C SER A 510 -3.16 11.48 9.86
N SER A 511 -4.04 11.31 8.86
CA SER A 511 -3.88 10.31 7.80
C SER A 511 -4.77 10.63 6.58
N ILE A 512 -4.61 9.84 5.52
CA ILE A 512 -5.43 9.84 4.31
C ILE A 512 -6.13 8.47 4.20
N ALA A 513 -7.35 8.44 3.67
CA ALA A 513 -8.02 7.19 3.32
C ALA A 513 -8.59 7.25 1.89
N THR A 514 -8.83 6.10 1.28
CA THR A 514 -9.32 6.02 -0.10
C THR A 514 -10.50 5.07 -0.22
N HIS A 515 -11.38 5.32 -1.19
CA HIS A 515 -12.55 4.47 -1.41
C HIS A 515 -12.16 3.17 -2.14
N PRO A 516 -12.69 1.99 -1.75
CA PRO A 516 -12.29 0.69 -2.31
C PRO A 516 -12.69 0.49 -3.77
N SER A 517 -13.73 1.16 -4.25
CA SER A 517 -14.24 1.02 -5.62
C SER A 517 -14.39 2.32 -6.43
N LYS A 518 -14.02 3.48 -5.86
CA LYS A 518 -14.13 4.79 -6.54
C LYS A 518 -12.78 5.48 -6.51
N ASP A 519 -12.09 5.50 -7.65
CA ASP A 519 -10.72 6.01 -7.76
C ASP A 519 -10.61 7.54 -7.55
N SER A 520 -11.69 8.28 -7.80
CA SER A 520 -11.77 9.73 -7.57
C SER A 520 -12.07 10.15 -6.12
N THR A 521 -12.36 9.18 -5.24
CA THR A 521 -12.83 9.43 -3.87
C THR A 521 -11.74 9.17 -2.83
N ALA A 522 -11.48 10.18 -2.00
CA ALA A 522 -10.52 10.11 -0.90
C ALA A 522 -10.96 10.96 0.30
N TYR A 523 -10.32 10.73 1.44
CA TYR A 523 -10.63 11.36 2.72
C TYR A 523 -9.34 11.88 3.35
N ALA A 524 -9.34 13.14 3.78
CA ALA A 524 -8.28 13.73 4.59
C ALA A 524 -8.75 13.80 6.05
N LEU A 525 -7.97 13.20 6.95
CA LEU A 525 -8.30 13.07 8.37
C LEU A 525 -7.48 14.08 9.20
N TYR A 526 -8.08 14.59 10.28
CA TYR A 526 -7.45 15.63 11.12
C TYR A 526 -7.62 15.35 12.61
N SER A 527 -6.53 15.53 13.36
CA SER A 527 -6.49 15.51 14.83
C SER A 527 -6.41 16.92 15.39
N ILE A 528 -7.49 17.69 15.21
CA ILE A 528 -7.59 19.10 15.61
C ILE A 528 -8.85 19.34 16.45
N SER A 529 -8.75 20.20 17.47
CA SER A 529 -9.92 20.57 18.29
C SER A 529 -10.84 21.56 17.57
N ASN A 530 -12.14 21.44 17.82
CA ASN A 530 -13.17 22.44 17.46
C ASN A 530 -13.26 22.79 15.95
N ALA A 531 -12.88 21.86 15.08
CA ALA A 531 -12.86 22.05 13.62
C ALA A 531 -13.19 20.74 12.89
N PRO A 532 -13.47 20.77 11.57
CA PRO A 532 -13.68 19.57 10.76
C PRO A 532 -12.62 18.48 10.97
N LYS A 533 -13.09 17.23 11.08
CA LYS A 533 -12.27 16.04 11.33
C LYS A 533 -12.03 15.20 10.08
N ILE A 534 -13.00 15.18 9.17
CA ILE A 534 -12.98 14.35 7.96
C ILE A 534 -13.44 15.18 6.78
N LEU A 535 -12.51 15.48 5.87
CA LEU A 535 -12.84 16.09 4.59
C LEU A 535 -12.88 15.00 3.50
N ARG A 536 -13.97 14.92 2.75
CA ARG A 536 -14.13 14.02 1.60
C ARG A 536 -14.00 14.79 0.29
N THR A 537 -13.36 14.17 -0.70
CA THR A 537 -13.40 14.57 -2.10
C THR A 537 -14.02 13.44 -2.92
N ASN A 538 -14.74 13.76 -3.99
CA ASN A 538 -15.25 12.80 -4.97
C ASN A 538 -14.68 13.04 -6.39
N ASP A 539 -13.79 14.02 -6.57
CA ASP A 539 -13.36 14.52 -7.88
C ASP A 539 -11.84 14.76 -7.98
N LEU A 540 -11.05 13.91 -7.29
CA LEU A 540 -9.59 14.02 -7.22
C LEU A 540 -9.09 15.34 -6.61
N GLY A 541 -9.79 15.83 -5.58
CA GLY A 541 -9.35 16.95 -4.74
C GLY A 541 -9.65 18.31 -5.35
N LYS A 542 -10.56 18.39 -6.33
CA LYS A 542 -11.03 19.68 -6.86
C LYS A 542 -12.04 20.32 -5.92
N THR A 543 -12.84 19.50 -5.24
CA THR A 543 -13.77 19.95 -4.20
C THR A 543 -13.66 19.08 -2.95
N TRP A 544 -13.92 19.71 -1.80
CA TRP A 544 -13.86 19.08 -0.49
C TRP A 544 -15.10 19.42 0.33
N GLU A 545 -15.66 18.42 1.00
CA GLU A 545 -16.79 18.57 1.92
C GLU A 545 -16.45 18.00 3.30
N ASP A 546 -16.89 18.68 4.36
CA ASP A 546 -16.79 18.16 5.73
C ASP A 546 -17.94 17.19 6.01
N ILE A 547 -17.61 15.91 6.20
CA ILE A 547 -18.60 14.87 6.56
C ILE A 547 -18.66 14.61 8.07
N SER A 548 -17.83 15.27 8.87
CA SER A 548 -17.87 15.22 10.34
C SER A 548 -18.82 16.26 10.96
N GLY A 549 -19.45 17.11 10.13
CA GLY A 549 -20.56 17.97 10.54
C GLY A 549 -20.17 19.21 11.36
N PHE A 550 -18.90 19.59 11.41
CA PHE A 550 -18.46 20.80 12.12
C PHE A 550 -18.72 22.06 11.29
N GLY A 551 -18.45 22.00 9.98
CA GLY A 551 -18.51 23.15 9.09
C GLY A 551 -17.61 24.29 9.62
N THR A 552 -18.22 25.41 9.98
CA THR A 552 -17.54 26.55 10.65
C THR A 552 -17.77 26.62 12.16
N GLY A 553 -18.49 25.65 12.73
CA GLY A 553 -18.78 25.54 14.15
C GLY A 553 -17.79 24.68 14.92
N ILE A 554 -17.96 24.63 16.25
CA ILE A 554 -17.09 23.86 17.17
C ILE A 554 -17.72 22.54 17.63
N LEU A 555 -18.98 22.30 17.28
CA LEU A 555 -19.73 21.08 17.57
C LEU A 555 -20.20 20.47 16.25
N SER A 556 -20.18 19.15 16.15
CA SER A 556 -20.76 18.43 15.03
C SER A 556 -22.29 18.53 15.06
N ASN A 557 -22.90 18.78 13.90
CA ASN A 557 -24.34 18.74 13.71
C ASN A 557 -24.89 17.36 13.31
N ASN A 558 -24.01 16.38 13.05
CA ASN A 558 -24.36 15.05 12.56
C ASN A 558 -23.84 13.91 13.44
N GLY A 559 -23.45 14.23 14.68
CA GLY A 559 -23.13 13.24 15.72
C GLY A 559 -21.65 12.87 15.84
N PHE A 560 -20.76 13.42 15.01
CA PHE A 560 -19.32 13.11 15.11
C PHE A 560 -18.67 13.80 16.34
N PRO A 561 -17.87 13.08 17.13
CA PRO A 561 -17.23 13.63 18.33
C PRO A 561 -16.09 14.62 18.04
N ASN A 562 -15.82 15.53 18.96
CA ASN A 562 -14.67 16.44 18.90
C ASN A 562 -13.41 15.79 19.46
N VAL A 563 -12.86 14.83 18.72
CA VAL A 563 -11.71 14.00 19.11
C VAL A 563 -10.72 13.83 17.96
N ALA A 564 -9.51 13.40 18.26
CA ALA A 564 -8.51 13.02 17.27
C ALA A 564 -8.95 11.82 16.41
N VAL A 565 -8.61 11.84 15.12
CA VAL A 565 -8.95 10.81 14.13
C VAL A 565 -7.67 10.29 13.49
N TYR A 566 -7.49 8.98 13.40
CA TYR A 566 -6.24 8.37 12.91
C TYR A 566 -6.44 7.49 11.68
N SER A 567 -7.57 6.80 11.56
CA SER A 567 -7.85 5.89 10.45
C SER A 567 -9.30 5.95 10.00
N LEU A 568 -9.54 5.66 8.72
CA LEU A 568 -10.88 5.56 8.14
C LEU A 568 -10.92 4.38 7.16
N LEU A 569 -11.94 3.54 7.29
CA LEU A 569 -12.23 2.42 6.41
C LEU A 569 -13.62 2.57 5.81
N VAL A 570 -13.73 2.51 4.50
CA VAL A 570 -15.02 2.31 3.81
C VAL A 570 -15.18 0.82 3.58
N LEU A 571 -16.26 0.20 4.06
CA LEU A 571 -16.46 -1.25 3.91
C LEU A 571 -16.69 -1.62 2.43
N PRO A 572 -15.83 -2.44 1.80
CA PRO A 572 -15.96 -2.75 0.37
C PRO A 572 -17.29 -3.36 -0.08
N HIS A 573 -17.92 -4.16 0.78
CA HIS A 573 -19.18 -4.85 0.49
C HIS A 573 -20.42 -4.01 0.78
N ALA A 574 -20.26 -2.90 1.50
CA ALA A 574 -21.32 -1.98 1.93
C ALA A 574 -20.73 -0.55 1.95
N PRO A 575 -20.47 0.06 0.79
CA PRO A 575 -19.67 1.29 0.68
C PRO A 575 -20.34 2.54 1.29
N GLU A 576 -21.61 2.45 1.69
CA GLU A 576 -22.29 3.41 2.55
C GLU A 576 -21.87 3.35 4.02
N THR A 577 -21.24 2.24 4.44
CA THR A 577 -20.75 2.06 5.81
C THR A 577 -19.29 2.48 5.93
N LEU A 578 -19.05 3.46 6.78
CA LEU A 578 -17.73 4.01 7.10
C LEU A 578 -17.41 3.75 8.57
N TRP A 579 -16.22 3.24 8.81
CA TRP A 579 -15.62 3.08 10.12
C TRP A 579 -14.50 4.10 10.29
N VAL A 580 -14.46 4.76 11.44
CA VAL A 580 -13.46 5.77 11.76
C VAL A 580 -12.82 5.45 13.10
N GLY A 581 -11.51 5.23 13.07
CA GLY A 581 -10.68 5.03 14.25
C GLY A 581 -10.31 6.38 14.88
N THR A 582 -10.76 6.60 16.10
CA THR A 582 -10.53 7.83 16.88
C THR A 582 -9.71 7.53 18.14
N GLU A 583 -9.29 8.56 18.88
CA GLU A 583 -8.62 8.39 20.19
C GLU A 583 -9.49 7.69 21.27
N ILE A 584 -10.81 7.67 21.10
CA ILE A 584 -11.77 7.09 22.06
C ILE A 584 -12.49 5.85 21.50
N GLY A 585 -11.97 5.23 20.45
CA GLY A 585 -12.54 4.02 19.84
C GLY A 585 -13.13 4.26 18.45
N LEU A 586 -14.02 3.35 18.05
CA LEU A 586 -14.57 3.30 16.70
C LEU A 586 -15.87 4.10 16.58
N PHE A 587 -15.97 4.97 15.58
CA PHE A 587 -17.21 5.62 15.17
C PHE A 587 -17.64 5.10 13.81
N GLU A 588 -18.96 4.98 13.63
CA GLU A 588 -19.56 4.39 12.45
C GLU A 588 -20.59 5.35 11.85
N SER A 589 -20.64 5.35 10.52
CA SER A 589 -21.75 5.88 9.72
C SER A 589 -22.22 4.77 8.79
N THR A 590 -23.52 4.60 8.63
CA THR A 590 -24.14 3.62 7.71
C THR A 590 -24.85 4.30 6.53
N ASP A 591 -24.70 5.62 6.40
CA ASP A 591 -25.36 6.49 5.44
C ASP A 591 -24.36 7.40 4.71
N ASN A 592 -23.15 6.89 4.50
CA ASN A 592 -22.07 7.54 3.76
C ASN A 592 -21.62 8.89 4.37
N GLY A 593 -21.53 8.93 5.70
CA GLY A 593 -21.07 10.09 6.49
C GLY A 593 -22.15 11.14 6.75
N ALA A 594 -23.43 10.84 6.48
CA ALA A 594 -24.51 11.79 6.75
C ALA A 594 -24.83 11.87 8.25
N THR A 595 -24.76 10.75 8.98
CA THR A 595 -24.86 10.67 10.44
C THR A 595 -23.80 9.73 11.03
N TRP A 596 -23.41 9.98 12.29
CA TRP A 596 -22.38 9.23 13.00
C TRP A 596 -22.82 8.82 14.40
N HIS A 597 -22.39 7.62 14.81
CA HIS A 597 -22.56 7.11 16.18
C HIS A 597 -21.33 6.34 16.64
N TYR A 598 -21.17 6.23 17.96
CA TYR A 598 -20.15 5.35 18.55
C TYR A 598 -20.50 3.89 18.23
N ALA A 599 -19.55 3.14 17.66
CA ALA A 599 -19.73 1.73 17.35
C ALA A 599 -19.59 0.91 18.64
N ASN A 600 -20.72 0.60 19.28
CA ASN A 600 -20.77 -0.20 20.51
C ASN A 600 -20.47 -1.68 20.23
N ASN A 601 -19.21 -1.99 19.97
CA ASN A 601 -18.72 -3.27 19.43
C ASN A 601 -17.90 -4.09 20.43
N GLY A 602 -17.81 -3.66 21.69
CA GLY A 602 -17.02 -4.31 22.73
C GLY A 602 -15.52 -4.00 22.70
N LEU A 603 -15.04 -3.24 21.71
CA LEU A 603 -13.69 -2.67 21.78
C LEU A 603 -13.62 -1.66 22.93
N PRO A 604 -12.53 -1.64 23.72
CA PRO A 604 -12.30 -0.57 24.70
C PRO A 604 -12.28 0.80 24.02
N ALA A 605 -12.54 1.87 24.77
CA ALA A 605 -12.23 3.22 24.32
C ALA A 605 -10.71 3.38 24.23
N VAL A 606 -10.17 3.20 23.02
CA VAL A 606 -8.73 3.24 22.72
C VAL A 606 -8.49 3.86 21.36
N ALA A 607 -7.33 4.52 21.21
CA ALA A 607 -6.90 5.03 19.92
C ALA A 607 -6.70 3.90 18.91
N ILE A 608 -7.37 3.99 17.76
CA ILE A 608 -7.28 3.04 16.64
C ILE A 608 -6.49 3.71 15.51
N TRP A 609 -5.20 3.42 15.44
CA TRP A 609 -4.27 4.10 14.53
C TRP A 609 -4.34 3.57 13.10
N THR A 610 -4.65 2.29 12.93
CA THR A 610 -4.75 1.68 11.61
C THR A 610 -5.89 0.68 11.54
N MET A 611 -6.47 0.58 10.35
CA MET A 611 -7.45 -0.43 9.97
C MET A 611 -7.11 -0.93 8.56
N GLU A 612 -6.87 -2.23 8.41
CA GLU A 612 -6.57 -2.84 7.10
C GLU A 612 -7.51 -4.01 6.83
N VAL A 613 -8.05 -4.08 5.60
CA VAL A 613 -8.81 -5.24 5.12
C VAL A 613 -7.83 -6.24 4.50
N VAL A 614 -7.76 -7.45 5.08
CA VAL A 614 -7.00 -8.58 4.54
C VAL A 614 -7.88 -9.82 4.55
N ASP A 615 -8.12 -10.40 3.37
CA ASP A 615 -9.04 -11.53 3.17
C ASP A 615 -10.50 -11.22 3.60
N ASP A 616 -11.05 -11.98 4.55
CA ASP A 616 -12.32 -11.71 5.24
C ASP A 616 -12.15 -11.04 6.60
N GLU A 617 -11.01 -10.42 6.89
CA GLU A 617 -10.80 -9.76 8.18
C GLU A 617 -10.49 -8.27 8.04
N VAL A 618 -10.94 -7.50 9.02
CA VAL A 618 -10.42 -6.16 9.29
C VAL A 618 -9.45 -6.28 10.47
N VAL A 619 -8.20 -5.90 10.27
CA VAL A 619 -7.15 -5.83 11.29
C VAL A 619 -7.10 -4.41 11.84
N LEU A 620 -7.06 -4.26 13.16
CA LEU A 620 -7.01 -2.98 13.84
C LEU A 620 -5.77 -2.92 14.74
N GLY A 621 -4.87 -1.97 14.47
CA GLY A 621 -3.77 -1.64 15.37
C GLY A 621 -4.23 -0.60 16.38
N THR A 622 -4.22 -0.94 17.66
CA THR A 622 -4.60 -0.02 18.73
C THR A 622 -3.37 0.48 19.48
N HIS A 623 -3.44 1.73 19.94
CA HIS A 623 -2.38 2.35 20.70
C HIS A 623 -2.61 2.12 22.20
N GLY A 624 -2.30 0.91 22.68
CA GLY A 624 -2.34 0.56 24.11
C GLY A 624 -3.26 -0.61 24.46
N ARG A 625 -3.88 -1.28 23.48
CA ARG A 625 -4.72 -2.48 23.67
C ARG A 625 -4.42 -3.59 22.66
N GLY A 626 -3.20 -3.61 22.12
CA GLY A 626 -2.74 -4.66 21.20
C GLY A 626 -3.34 -4.57 19.79
N VAL A 627 -3.28 -5.68 19.07
CA VAL A 627 -3.90 -5.84 17.74
C VAL A 627 -5.23 -6.57 17.88
N TRP A 628 -6.23 -6.13 17.15
CA TRP A 628 -7.55 -6.76 17.07
C TRP A 628 -7.81 -7.19 15.63
N SER A 629 -8.63 -8.23 15.45
CA SER A 629 -9.16 -8.58 14.14
C SER A 629 -10.63 -8.97 14.27
N VAL A 630 -11.41 -8.63 13.25
CA VAL A 630 -12.81 -9.03 13.14
C VAL A 630 -13.05 -9.68 11.80
N LYS A 631 -13.70 -10.84 11.83
CA LYS A 631 -14.07 -11.59 10.64
C LYS A 631 -15.39 -11.08 10.07
N ILE A 632 -15.36 -10.65 8.82
CA ILE A 632 -16.48 -10.18 8.01
C ILE A 632 -16.49 -11.00 6.72
N PRO A 633 -17.19 -12.15 6.68
CA PRO A 633 -17.15 -13.08 5.55
C PRO A 633 -17.41 -12.44 4.19
N GLU A 634 -18.25 -11.40 4.13
CA GLU A 634 -18.59 -10.60 2.94
C GLU A 634 -17.35 -10.06 2.22
N LEU A 635 -16.31 -9.72 2.98
CA LEU A 635 -15.06 -9.15 2.45
C LEU A 635 -14.26 -10.12 1.58
N LEU A 636 -14.42 -11.45 1.76
CA LEU A 636 -13.70 -12.46 0.96
C LEU A 636 -13.81 -12.18 -0.54
N ILE A 637 -15.01 -11.87 -1.07
CA ILE A 637 -15.19 -11.67 -2.53
C ILE A 637 -14.43 -10.43 -3.04
N TYR A 638 -14.24 -9.44 -2.16
CA TYR A 638 -13.61 -8.17 -2.51
C TYR A 638 -12.09 -8.20 -2.30
N SER A 639 -11.57 -9.17 -1.57
CA SER A 639 -10.13 -9.32 -1.31
C SER A 639 -9.39 -10.20 -2.33
N PHE A 640 -10.08 -10.92 -3.22
CA PHE A 640 -9.43 -11.65 -4.32
C PHE A 640 -9.81 -11.12 -5.71
N GLN A 641 -8.79 -10.95 -6.55
CA GLN A 641 -8.94 -10.45 -7.92
C GLN A 641 -9.54 -11.54 -8.82
N PRO A 642 -10.24 -11.23 -9.92
CA PRO A 642 -10.58 -12.21 -10.96
C PRO A 642 -9.32 -12.70 -11.71
N PRO A 643 -9.32 -13.91 -12.30
CA PRO A 643 -8.30 -14.30 -13.28
C PRO A 643 -8.24 -13.35 -14.48
N VAL A 644 -7.07 -13.26 -15.12
CA VAL A 644 -6.91 -12.63 -16.44
C VAL A 644 -6.92 -13.68 -17.50
N ILE A 645 -7.61 -13.43 -18.60
CA ILE A 645 -7.56 -14.28 -19.78
C ILE A 645 -6.32 -13.86 -20.60
N LYS A 646 -5.31 -14.71 -20.61
CA LYS A 646 -4.05 -14.48 -21.34
C LYS A 646 -4.22 -14.84 -22.82
N THR A 647 -4.84 -15.98 -23.09
CA THR A 647 -5.12 -16.47 -24.43
C THR A 647 -6.47 -17.18 -24.43
N PHE A 648 -7.31 -16.94 -25.44
CA PHE A 648 -8.45 -17.81 -25.72
C PHE A 648 -8.70 -17.78 -27.23
N ALA A 649 -8.33 -18.85 -27.93
CA ALA A 649 -8.27 -18.88 -29.39
C ALA A 649 -8.56 -20.29 -29.93
N GLN A 650 -9.01 -20.39 -31.18
CA GLN A 650 -9.14 -21.65 -31.90
C GLN A 650 -8.52 -21.52 -33.29
N ASN A 651 -7.46 -22.29 -33.54
CA ASN A 651 -6.85 -22.35 -34.86
C ASN A 651 -7.55 -23.37 -35.75
N THR A 652 -7.42 -23.19 -37.06
CA THR A 652 -7.92 -24.14 -38.04
C THR A 652 -7.20 -25.47 -37.98
N GLY A 653 -7.96 -26.57 -37.88
CA GLY A 653 -7.42 -27.93 -37.82
C GLY A 653 -6.73 -28.27 -36.50
N GLU A 654 -6.68 -27.33 -35.55
CA GLU A 654 -6.18 -27.56 -34.19
C GLU A 654 -7.31 -27.44 -33.18
N PRO A 655 -7.18 -28.08 -32.01
CA PRO A 655 -8.10 -27.84 -30.93
C PRO A 655 -8.01 -26.40 -30.39
N PRO A 656 -9.11 -25.89 -29.81
CA PRO A 656 -9.09 -24.61 -29.11
C PRO A 656 -8.06 -24.60 -27.98
N VAL A 657 -7.55 -23.42 -27.65
CA VAL A 657 -6.60 -23.20 -26.55
C VAL A 657 -7.09 -22.04 -25.70
N ALA A 658 -7.07 -22.24 -24.39
CA ALA A 658 -7.28 -21.18 -23.42
C ALA A 658 -6.12 -21.15 -22.41
N GLU A 659 -5.69 -19.97 -22.01
CA GLU A 659 -4.71 -19.74 -20.95
C GLU A 659 -5.20 -18.60 -20.05
N PHE A 660 -5.10 -18.81 -18.74
CA PHE A 660 -5.55 -17.86 -17.73
C PHE A 660 -4.44 -17.59 -16.72
N VAL A 661 -4.25 -16.33 -16.33
CA VAL A 661 -3.37 -15.95 -15.21
C VAL A 661 -4.22 -15.76 -13.97
N LEU A 662 -3.95 -16.55 -12.95
CA LEU A 662 -4.66 -16.53 -11.67
C LEU A 662 -4.01 -15.47 -10.78
N ARG A 663 -4.60 -14.27 -10.69
CA ARG A 663 -4.00 -13.12 -9.98
C ARG A 663 -4.02 -13.23 -8.46
N THR A 664 -4.65 -14.28 -7.93
CA THR A 664 -4.75 -14.56 -6.51
C THR A 664 -4.71 -16.08 -6.31
N ALA A 665 -4.24 -16.55 -5.16
CA ALA A 665 -4.37 -17.95 -4.79
C ALA A 665 -5.86 -18.28 -4.54
N TYR A 666 -6.35 -19.33 -5.21
CA TYR A 666 -7.71 -19.87 -5.09
C TYR A 666 -7.65 -21.32 -4.60
N ASP A 667 -8.69 -21.76 -3.88
CA ASP A 667 -8.81 -23.14 -3.38
C ASP A 667 -9.06 -24.14 -4.50
N SER A 668 -9.83 -23.71 -5.50
CA SER A 668 -9.99 -24.42 -6.76
C SER A 668 -10.46 -23.46 -7.85
N THR A 669 -10.22 -23.84 -9.09
CA THR A 669 -10.73 -23.12 -10.26
C THR A 669 -11.52 -24.10 -11.11
N TRP A 670 -12.77 -23.78 -11.41
CA TRP A 670 -13.61 -24.60 -12.26
C TRP A 670 -13.67 -23.97 -13.62
N VAL A 671 -13.43 -24.77 -14.65
CA VAL A 671 -13.56 -24.35 -16.03
C VAL A 671 -14.77 -25.06 -16.61
N PHE A 672 -15.67 -24.29 -17.19
CA PHE A 672 -16.83 -24.75 -17.92
C PHE A 672 -16.68 -24.35 -19.38
N VAL A 673 -17.16 -25.20 -20.28
CA VAL A 673 -17.30 -24.90 -21.69
C VAL A 673 -18.75 -25.16 -22.09
N ASN A 674 -19.43 -24.17 -22.69
CA ASN A 674 -20.85 -24.24 -23.05
C ASN A 674 -21.72 -24.74 -21.87
N GLN A 675 -21.48 -24.19 -20.67
CA GLN A 675 -22.11 -24.58 -19.40
C GLN A 675 -21.80 -26.00 -18.91
N THR A 676 -21.00 -26.78 -19.63
CA THR A 676 -20.53 -28.10 -19.21
C THR A 676 -19.21 -27.97 -18.47
N LYS A 677 -19.12 -28.49 -17.25
CA LYS A 677 -17.87 -28.44 -16.47
C LYS A 677 -16.81 -29.33 -17.13
N LEU A 678 -15.75 -28.72 -17.65
CA LEU A 678 -14.64 -29.39 -18.30
C LEU A 678 -13.66 -29.98 -17.29
N GLY A 679 -13.38 -29.24 -16.20
CA GLY A 679 -12.38 -29.65 -15.22
C GLY A 679 -12.43 -28.84 -13.94
N THR A 680 -11.88 -29.43 -12.89
CA THR A 680 -11.57 -28.75 -11.63
C THR A 680 -10.06 -28.71 -11.51
N TYR A 681 -9.52 -27.51 -11.40
CA TYR A 681 -8.12 -27.29 -11.10
C TYR A 681 -8.00 -27.12 -9.60
N PRO A 682 -7.05 -27.82 -8.96
CA PRO A 682 -6.85 -27.75 -7.51
C PRO A 682 -6.31 -26.37 -7.12
N LYS A 683 -6.02 -26.23 -5.82
CA LYS A 683 -5.39 -25.05 -5.24
C LYS A 683 -4.20 -24.57 -6.07
N ASN A 684 -4.10 -23.25 -6.23
CA ASN A 684 -3.04 -22.60 -7.01
C ASN A 684 -2.35 -21.48 -6.21
N GLU A 685 -1.29 -20.93 -6.80
CA GLU A 685 -0.56 -19.77 -6.30
C GLU A 685 -0.84 -18.54 -7.18
N PRO A 686 -0.67 -17.30 -6.66
CA PRO A 686 -0.80 -16.09 -7.47
C PRO A 686 0.17 -16.10 -8.66
N GLY A 687 -0.28 -15.60 -9.81
CA GLY A 687 0.46 -15.64 -11.07
C GLY A 687 0.42 -16.98 -11.80
N ALA A 688 -0.19 -18.04 -11.23
CA ALA A 688 -0.25 -19.34 -11.87
C ALA A 688 -0.97 -19.29 -13.23
N LEU A 689 -0.39 -19.97 -14.22
CA LEU A 689 -0.97 -20.15 -15.54
C LEU A 689 -1.87 -21.39 -15.55
N LEU A 690 -3.13 -21.23 -15.92
CA LEU A 690 -4.09 -22.30 -16.07
C LEU A 690 -4.41 -22.50 -17.55
N SER A 691 -4.14 -23.69 -18.07
CA SER A 691 -4.37 -24.04 -19.48
C SER A 691 -5.28 -25.26 -19.57
N PRO A 692 -6.60 -25.09 -19.82
CA PRO A 692 -7.50 -26.21 -19.89
C PRO A 692 -7.28 -27.07 -21.13
N ASP A 693 -7.44 -28.38 -20.98
CA ASP A 693 -7.41 -29.29 -22.12
C ASP A 693 -8.74 -29.19 -22.88
N LEU A 694 -8.68 -28.56 -24.05
CA LEU A 694 -9.84 -28.41 -24.92
C LEU A 694 -9.76 -29.31 -26.17
N ASN A 695 -8.89 -30.34 -26.15
CA ASN A 695 -8.56 -31.16 -27.32
C ASN A 695 -9.76 -31.87 -27.98
N ASN A 696 -10.81 -32.16 -27.20
CA ASN A 696 -11.98 -32.91 -27.63
C ASN A 696 -13.20 -32.04 -28.00
N LEU A 697 -13.03 -30.73 -28.10
CA LEU A 697 -14.13 -29.78 -28.35
C LEU A 697 -14.17 -29.36 -29.83
N SER A 698 -15.28 -29.65 -30.50
CA SER A 698 -15.53 -29.33 -31.92
C SER A 698 -16.90 -28.65 -32.12
N ALA A 699 -17.13 -27.55 -31.42
CA ALA A 699 -18.37 -26.78 -31.55
C ALA A 699 -18.16 -25.49 -32.36
N LYS A 700 -19.18 -25.08 -33.14
CA LYS A 700 -19.18 -23.82 -33.88
C LYS A 700 -19.12 -22.57 -33.00
N SER A 701 -19.41 -22.70 -31.71
CA SER A 701 -19.24 -21.67 -30.69
C SER A 701 -18.88 -22.31 -29.35
N LEU A 702 -17.94 -21.69 -28.64
CA LEU A 702 -17.43 -22.14 -27.34
C LEU A 702 -17.51 -20.98 -26.34
N THR A 703 -18.33 -21.13 -25.32
CA THR A 703 -18.36 -20.23 -24.16
C THR A 703 -17.51 -20.83 -23.07
N ILE A 704 -16.39 -20.21 -22.69
CA ILE A 704 -15.63 -20.61 -21.51
C ILE A 704 -16.08 -19.80 -20.31
N ASN A 705 -16.38 -20.48 -19.22
CA ASN A 705 -16.72 -19.85 -17.97
C ASN A 705 -15.75 -20.34 -16.91
N ILE A 706 -15.14 -19.41 -16.19
CA ILE A 706 -14.24 -19.71 -15.09
C ILE A 706 -14.91 -19.27 -13.82
N ARG A 707 -15.06 -20.23 -12.93
CA ARG A 707 -15.47 -19.97 -11.57
C ARG A 707 -14.30 -20.26 -10.64
N VAL A 708 -13.74 -19.22 -10.05
CA VAL A 708 -12.72 -19.36 -9.02
C VAL A 708 -13.39 -19.48 -7.67
N PHE A 709 -12.85 -20.33 -6.81
CA PHE A 709 -13.37 -20.57 -5.48
C PHE A 709 -12.34 -20.22 -4.43
N LYS A 710 -12.76 -19.50 -3.41
CA LYS A 710 -11.95 -19.16 -2.25
C LYS A 710 -12.83 -19.01 -1.03
N GLY A 711 -12.61 -19.83 -0.01
CA GLY A 711 -13.33 -19.80 1.26
C GLY A 711 -14.86 -19.92 1.09
N ARG A 712 -15.36 -21.08 0.61
CA ARG A 712 -16.80 -21.36 0.32
C ARG A 712 -17.50 -20.38 -0.63
N LYS A 713 -16.85 -19.31 -1.09
CA LYS A 713 -17.36 -18.31 -2.01
C LYS A 713 -16.73 -18.48 -3.38
N SER A 714 -17.38 -17.93 -4.40
CA SER A 714 -16.89 -18.01 -5.78
C SER A 714 -17.07 -16.71 -6.53
N LEU A 715 -16.12 -16.39 -7.40
CA LEU A 715 -16.25 -15.34 -8.40
C LEU A 715 -16.21 -15.96 -9.80
N GLU A 716 -17.01 -15.42 -10.69
CA GLU A 716 -17.24 -15.98 -12.01
C GLU A 716 -16.89 -14.99 -13.10
N LEU A 717 -16.11 -15.45 -14.08
CA LEU A 717 -15.75 -14.72 -15.27
C LEU A 717 -16.20 -15.55 -16.48
N THR A 718 -17.07 -14.97 -17.31
CA THR A 718 -17.54 -15.61 -18.55
C THR A 718 -16.89 -14.94 -19.74
N LYS A 719 -16.37 -15.74 -20.68
CA LYS A 719 -15.90 -15.27 -21.98
C LYS A 719 -16.35 -16.20 -23.10
N SER A 720 -16.78 -15.64 -24.21
CA SER A 720 -17.34 -16.39 -25.34
C SER A 720 -16.54 -16.22 -26.60
N ILE A 721 -16.24 -17.32 -27.30
CA ILE A 721 -15.71 -17.33 -28.66
C ILE A 721 -16.68 -18.07 -29.59
N THR A 722 -16.73 -17.65 -30.85
CA THR A 722 -17.34 -18.40 -31.95
C THR A 722 -16.20 -19.05 -32.72
N SER A 723 -16.30 -20.34 -33.06
CA SER A 723 -15.23 -21.00 -33.82
C SER A 723 -15.07 -20.29 -35.15
N LEU A 724 -13.85 -19.87 -35.46
CA LEU A 724 -13.53 -19.36 -36.79
C LEU A 724 -13.56 -20.55 -37.77
N SER A 725 -14.31 -20.39 -38.86
CA SER A 725 -14.15 -21.22 -40.07
C SER A 725 -12.67 -21.31 -40.46
N PRO A 726 -12.21 -22.35 -41.17
CA PRO A 726 -10.82 -22.48 -41.60
C PRO A 726 -10.22 -21.14 -42.06
N PHE A 727 -9.14 -20.71 -41.41
CA PHE A 727 -8.26 -19.62 -41.81
C PHE A 727 -8.07 -19.75 -43.31
N GLY A 728 -8.31 -18.65 -44.02
CA GLY A 728 -8.21 -18.64 -45.45
C GLY A 728 -6.78 -19.02 -45.91
N PRO A 729 -6.57 -19.20 -47.21
CA PRO A 729 -5.30 -19.69 -47.74
C PRO A 729 -4.10 -18.84 -47.28
N LEU A 730 -2.92 -19.46 -47.19
CA LEU A 730 -1.66 -18.75 -46.93
C LEU A 730 -1.45 -17.66 -47.97
N LEU A 731 -1.03 -16.47 -47.53
CA LEU A 731 -0.81 -15.30 -48.35
C LEU A 731 0.67 -14.89 -48.34
N THR A 732 1.17 -14.44 -49.48
CA THR A 732 2.53 -13.88 -49.61
C THR A 732 2.59 -12.37 -49.36
N GLY A 733 1.44 -11.71 -49.35
CA GLY A 733 1.29 -10.29 -49.05
C GLY A 733 -0.15 -9.82 -49.18
N ILE A 734 -0.43 -8.62 -48.65
CA ILE A 734 -1.72 -7.93 -48.71
C ILE A 734 -1.50 -6.45 -48.95
N GLU A 735 -2.43 -5.84 -49.68
CA GLU A 735 -2.58 -4.39 -49.81
C GLU A 735 -4.07 -4.06 -49.76
N THR A 736 -4.49 -3.17 -48.85
CA THR A 736 -5.89 -2.76 -48.70
C THR A 736 -5.99 -1.34 -48.12
N ASP A 737 -6.86 -0.54 -48.72
CA ASP A 737 -7.35 0.76 -48.25
C ASP A 737 -8.74 0.66 -47.58
N PHE A 738 -9.24 -0.57 -47.41
CA PHE A 738 -10.52 -0.90 -46.74
C PHE A 738 -11.81 -0.38 -47.42
N ASP A 739 -11.71 0.32 -48.55
CA ASP A 739 -12.85 0.90 -49.26
C ASP A 739 -13.72 -0.16 -49.96
N THR A 740 -13.15 -1.33 -50.28
CA THR A 740 -13.89 -2.42 -50.93
C THR A 740 -14.60 -3.33 -49.93
N SER A 741 -15.70 -3.96 -50.35
CA SER A 741 -16.37 -4.98 -49.52
C SER A 741 -15.53 -6.24 -49.32
N GLU A 742 -14.55 -6.51 -50.19
CA GLU A 742 -13.64 -7.65 -50.08
C GLU A 742 -12.66 -7.48 -48.89
N SER A 743 -12.37 -6.25 -48.48
CA SER A 743 -11.51 -5.95 -47.33
C SER A 743 -12.08 -6.46 -46.00
N ASN A 744 -13.41 -6.62 -45.90
CA ASN A 744 -14.06 -7.24 -44.75
C ASN A 744 -13.72 -8.73 -44.61
N ASN A 745 -13.26 -9.39 -45.67
CA ASN A 745 -12.85 -10.79 -45.64
C ASN A 745 -11.37 -10.98 -45.25
N ILE A 746 -10.60 -9.89 -45.14
CA ILE A 746 -9.19 -9.92 -44.74
C ILE A 746 -9.07 -10.11 -43.22
N PHE A 747 -10.03 -9.58 -42.46
CA PHE A 747 -10.01 -9.55 -41.00
C PHE A 747 -11.28 -10.17 -40.43
N PHE A 748 -11.16 -10.85 -39.31
CA PHE A 748 -12.31 -11.22 -38.50
C PHE A 748 -12.72 -10.03 -37.64
N THR A 749 -13.97 -9.60 -37.80
CA THR A 749 -14.59 -8.62 -36.92
C THR A 749 -14.81 -9.26 -35.53
N PRO A 750 -14.55 -8.57 -34.42
CA PRO A 750 -14.94 -9.06 -33.12
C PRO A 750 -16.47 -9.10 -33.06
N GLY A 751 -17.02 -10.05 -32.31
CA GLY A 751 -18.38 -10.58 -32.49
C GLY A 751 -18.38 -12.08 -32.85
N SER A 752 -17.28 -12.58 -33.44
CA SER A 752 -16.97 -14.02 -33.53
C SER A 752 -15.84 -14.46 -32.59
N VAL A 753 -15.14 -13.56 -31.91
CA VAL A 753 -14.11 -13.90 -30.91
C VAL A 753 -14.13 -12.82 -29.83
N ASP A 754 -15.01 -12.93 -28.82
CA ASP A 754 -15.04 -12.11 -27.57
C ASP A 754 -16.32 -11.30 -27.28
N GLY A 755 -17.46 -11.53 -27.94
CA GLY A 755 -18.77 -11.01 -27.50
C GLY A 755 -18.98 -9.49 -27.51
N ASP A 756 -17.93 -8.66 -27.56
CA ASP A 756 -18.00 -7.20 -27.57
C ASP A 756 -17.21 -6.64 -28.76
N ALA A 757 -17.93 -6.42 -29.87
CA ALA A 757 -17.39 -5.92 -31.13
C ALA A 757 -17.11 -4.41 -31.09
N ILE A 758 -15.94 -3.99 -30.58
CA ILE A 758 -15.57 -2.56 -30.61
C ILE A 758 -14.91 -2.14 -31.94
N PHE A 759 -14.18 -3.04 -32.62
CA PHE A 759 -13.55 -2.72 -33.90
C PHE A 759 -14.52 -2.93 -35.07
N ASN A 760 -14.50 -2.03 -36.05
CA ASN A 760 -15.29 -2.12 -37.27
C ASN A 760 -14.50 -1.66 -38.51
N ILE A 761 -14.99 -2.06 -39.70
CA ILE A 761 -14.52 -1.53 -40.99
C ILE A 761 -15.63 -0.67 -41.60
N SER A 762 -15.56 0.62 -41.33
CA SER A 762 -16.54 1.60 -41.79
C SER A 762 -15.90 2.97 -42.01
N THR A 763 -16.69 3.92 -42.51
CA THR A 763 -16.27 5.32 -42.58
C THR A 763 -16.37 5.95 -41.20
N ALA A 764 -15.23 6.32 -40.62
CA ALA A 764 -15.18 7.05 -39.36
C ALA A 764 -15.58 8.52 -39.56
N THR A 765 -16.22 9.13 -38.55
CA THR A 765 -16.59 10.55 -38.57
C THR A 765 -15.35 11.41 -38.86
N GLY A 766 -15.43 12.30 -39.85
CA GLY A 766 -14.32 13.17 -40.26
C GLY A 766 -13.40 12.60 -41.35
N PHE A 767 -13.65 11.36 -41.80
CA PHE A 767 -12.93 10.71 -42.90
C PHE A 767 -13.85 10.44 -44.10
N THR A 768 -13.29 10.36 -45.30
CA THR A 768 -14.05 10.15 -46.54
C THR A 768 -14.03 8.70 -47.04
N GLY A 769 -13.09 7.88 -46.57
CA GLY A 769 -12.94 6.46 -46.89
C GLY A 769 -13.29 5.56 -45.70
N ARG A 770 -13.40 4.27 -45.96
CA ARG A 770 -13.56 3.24 -44.92
C ARG A 770 -12.18 2.89 -44.35
N ALA A 771 -12.13 2.53 -43.08
CA ALA A 771 -10.88 2.12 -42.42
C ALA A 771 -11.18 1.13 -41.30
N ILE A 772 -10.16 0.52 -40.71
CA ILE A 772 -10.32 -0.21 -39.44
C ILE A 772 -10.29 0.80 -38.32
N HIS A 773 -11.29 0.82 -37.44
CA HIS A 773 -11.28 1.72 -36.30
C HIS A 773 -12.06 1.17 -35.10
N THR A 774 -11.84 1.79 -33.94
CA THR A 774 -12.64 1.59 -32.72
C THR A 774 -13.90 2.46 -32.77
N PRO A 775 -14.83 2.37 -31.80
CA PRO A 775 -15.91 3.34 -31.67
C PRO A 775 -15.33 4.70 -31.28
N HIS A 776 -16.01 5.77 -31.69
CA HIS A 776 -15.60 7.14 -31.44
C HIS A 776 -16.76 7.91 -30.78
N PRO A 777 -16.68 8.28 -29.48
CA PRO A 777 -15.56 8.06 -28.56
C PRO A 777 -15.46 6.61 -28.05
N ILE A 778 -14.28 6.21 -27.58
CA ILE A 778 -14.05 4.92 -26.92
C ILE A 778 -14.23 5.05 -25.40
N SER A 779 -14.80 4.01 -24.78
CA SER A 779 -14.90 3.87 -23.31
C SER A 779 -14.85 2.40 -22.92
N ILE A 780 -13.76 1.94 -22.31
CA ILE A 780 -13.60 0.55 -21.86
C ILE A 780 -13.05 0.46 -20.43
N LEU A 781 -13.39 -0.61 -19.71
CA LEU A 781 -13.05 -0.83 -18.30
C LEU A 781 -11.59 -1.31 -18.09
N PRO A 782 -11.06 -1.21 -16.85
CA PRO A 782 -9.75 -1.76 -16.53
C PRO A 782 -9.66 -3.27 -16.75
N GLY A 783 -8.52 -3.74 -17.28
CA GLY A 783 -8.27 -5.15 -17.58
C GLY A 783 -8.95 -5.66 -18.85
N SER A 784 -9.68 -4.81 -19.59
CA SER A 784 -10.27 -5.16 -20.87
C SER A 784 -9.21 -5.25 -21.98
N ASN A 785 -9.32 -6.29 -22.80
CA ASN A 785 -8.47 -6.55 -23.95
C ASN A 785 -9.35 -6.84 -25.17
N TYR A 786 -9.13 -6.14 -26.28
CA TYR A 786 -9.87 -6.33 -27.54
C TYR A 786 -8.89 -6.60 -28.68
N VAL A 787 -9.29 -7.45 -29.62
CA VAL A 787 -8.42 -7.88 -30.73
C VAL A 787 -9.14 -7.77 -32.07
N PHE A 788 -8.39 -7.33 -33.09
CA PHE A 788 -8.79 -7.35 -34.49
C PHE A 788 -7.77 -8.17 -35.29
N GLN A 789 -8.14 -9.39 -35.69
CA GLN A 789 -7.19 -10.38 -36.20
C GLN A 789 -7.43 -10.69 -37.67
N MET A 790 -6.33 -10.85 -38.42
CA MET A 790 -6.35 -11.24 -39.82
C MET A 790 -6.84 -12.69 -40.01
N ALA A 791 -7.64 -12.90 -41.06
CA ALA A 791 -8.28 -14.18 -41.36
C ALA A 791 -7.36 -15.20 -42.05
N ASN A 792 -6.22 -14.76 -42.57
CA ASN A 792 -5.25 -15.58 -43.29
C ASN A 792 -3.87 -15.42 -42.68
N LYS A 793 -3.00 -16.42 -42.85
CA LYS A 793 -1.58 -16.33 -42.47
C LYS A 793 -0.74 -15.69 -43.56
N ILE A 794 0.29 -14.94 -43.18
CA ILE A 794 1.31 -14.37 -44.07
C ILE A 794 2.57 -15.24 -44.03
N ILE A 795 3.15 -15.54 -45.20
CA ILE A 795 4.47 -16.13 -45.33
C ILE A 795 5.51 -15.00 -45.33
N VAL A 796 6.37 -14.94 -44.31
CA VAL A 796 7.39 -13.89 -44.17
C VAL A 796 8.39 -13.94 -45.33
N ALA A 797 8.60 -12.82 -46.01
CA ALA A 797 9.47 -12.70 -47.18
C ALA A 797 10.97 -12.78 -46.79
N VAL A 798 11.83 -12.87 -47.81
CA VAL A 798 13.25 -13.25 -47.65
C VAL A 798 14.16 -12.07 -47.32
N THR A 799 13.75 -10.84 -47.68
CA THR A 799 14.55 -9.63 -47.52
C THR A 799 13.79 -8.61 -46.67
N SER A 800 14.48 -7.78 -45.87
CA SER A 800 13.84 -6.73 -45.07
C SER A 800 13.15 -5.65 -45.92
N THR A 801 13.56 -5.52 -47.19
CA THR A 801 12.87 -4.66 -48.18
C THR A 801 11.53 -5.22 -48.65
N GLU A 802 11.32 -6.53 -48.52
CA GLU A 802 10.07 -7.21 -48.90
C GLU A 802 9.24 -7.65 -47.67
N ALA A 803 9.88 -7.89 -46.52
CA ALA A 803 9.26 -8.41 -45.30
C ALA A 803 8.84 -7.29 -44.34
N PHE A 804 7.87 -6.48 -44.75
CA PHE A 804 7.38 -5.36 -43.95
C PHE A 804 5.87 -5.43 -43.70
N MET A 805 5.43 -4.71 -42.68
CA MET A 805 4.04 -4.30 -42.47
C MET A 805 4.02 -2.78 -42.34
N GLU A 806 3.20 -2.10 -43.13
CA GLU A 806 3.00 -0.66 -43.03
C GLU A 806 1.54 -0.26 -43.14
N TYR A 807 1.17 0.78 -42.42
CA TYR A 807 -0.18 1.33 -42.37
C TYR A 807 -0.11 2.76 -41.84
N ASP A 808 -1.14 3.54 -42.12
CA ASP A 808 -1.35 4.84 -41.48
C ASP A 808 -2.21 4.64 -40.23
N GLU A 809 -1.83 5.24 -39.10
CA GLU A 809 -2.63 5.16 -37.87
C GLU A 809 -2.80 6.52 -37.18
N VAL A 810 -3.87 6.66 -36.41
CA VAL A 810 -4.06 7.71 -35.41
C VAL A 810 -4.58 7.09 -34.12
N ALA A 811 -3.94 7.41 -32.99
CA ALA A 811 -4.32 6.92 -31.66
C ALA A 811 -4.55 8.09 -30.70
N ILE A 812 -5.82 8.41 -30.43
CA ILE A 812 -6.24 9.40 -29.43
C ILE A 812 -6.85 8.63 -28.26
N LEU A 813 -5.96 7.99 -27.50
CA LEU A 813 -6.24 7.15 -26.35
C LEU A 813 -5.63 7.75 -25.08
N ARG A 814 -6.21 7.51 -23.91
CA ARG A 814 -5.65 7.98 -22.63
C ARG A 814 -4.14 7.74 -22.54
N PRO A 815 -3.32 8.81 -22.43
CA PRO A 815 -1.88 8.67 -22.33
C PRO A 815 -1.50 8.05 -20.98
N GLY A 816 -0.42 7.26 -20.98
CA GLY A 816 0.21 6.76 -19.75
C GLY A 816 0.89 7.85 -18.93
N ALA A 817 1.49 7.44 -17.81
CA ALA A 817 2.37 8.29 -17.02
C ALA A 817 3.48 8.91 -17.87
N THR A 818 3.89 10.15 -17.56
CA THR A 818 5.00 10.79 -18.26
C THR A 818 6.24 9.89 -18.20
N GLY A 819 6.88 9.62 -19.34
CA GLY A 819 8.07 8.76 -19.38
C GLY A 819 7.83 7.25 -19.20
N SER A 820 6.59 6.80 -18.96
CA SER A 820 6.24 5.37 -19.02
C SER A 820 6.52 4.79 -20.41
N LYS A 821 6.91 3.53 -20.47
CA LYS A 821 7.21 2.84 -21.73
C LYS A 821 6.31 1.64 -21.89
N TYR A 822 5.92 1.33 -23.11
CA TYR A 822 5.30 0.05 -23.41
C TYR A 822 6.23 -1.11 -22.98
N PRO A 823 5.76 -2.17 -22.29
CA PRO A 823 4.37 -2.46 -21.90
C PRO A 823 4.06 -2.18 -20.40
N ASP A 824 4.76 -1.25 -19.75
CA ASP A 824 4.59 -0.93 -18.32
C ASP A 824 3.10 -0.75 -17.97
N PHE A 825 2.70 -1.17 -16.76
CA PHE A 825 1.33 -0.97 -16.27
C PHE A 825 0.90 0.50 -16.36
N GLU A 826 1.83 1.42 -16.11
CA GLU A 826 1.62 2.86 -16.18
C GLU A 826 1.60 3.44 -17.60
N PHE A 827 1.86 2.64 -18.65
CA PHE A 827 1.82 3.09 -20.05
C PHE A 827 0.41 3.49 -20.52
N GLY A 828 -0.63 3.19 -19.74
CA GLY A 828 -2.02 3.50 -20.05
C GLY A 828 -2.64 2.46 -20.99
N GLY A 829 -3.80 2.78 -21.57
CA GLY A 829 -4.36 1.94 -22.63
C GLY A 829 -3.65 2.20 -23.96
N TYR A 830 -3.43 1.16 -24.76
CA TYR A 830 -2.65 1.25 -25.99
C TYR A 830 -3.13 0.24 -27.04
N VAL A 831 -2.89 0.55 -28.31
CA VAL A 831 -3.01 -0.40 -29.42
C VAL A 831 -1.63 -0.89 -29.83
N VAL A 832 -1.47 -2.21 -29.96
CA VAL A 832 -0.23 -2.85 -30.36
C VAL A 832 -0.47 -3.79 -31.55
N PRO A 833 0.30 -3.68 -32.64
CA PRO A 833 0.33 -4.71 -33.69
C PRO A 833 1.13 -5.90 -33.20
N GLU A 834 0.60 -7.11 -33.39
CA GLU A 834 1.25 -8.34 -32.94
C GLU A 834 1.25 -9.40 -34.03
N GLY A 835 2.22 -10.30 -33.94
CA GLY A 835 2.33 -11.45 -34.82
C GLY A 835 2.47 -12.75 -34.04
N SER A 836 2.11 -13.87 -34.66
CA SER A 836 2.20 -15.19 -34.03
C SER A 836 2.35 -16.31 -35.06
N LYS A 837 3.28 -17.25 -34.85
CA LYS A 837 3.42 -18.44 -35.72
C LYS A 837 2.29 -19.46 -35.52
N ASP A 838 1.88 -19.59 -34.28
CA ASP A 838 1.02 -20.64 -33.77
C ASP A 838 -0.37 -20.12 -33.39
N GLY A 839 -0.64 -18.81 -33.48
CA GLY A 839 -1.91 -18.20 -33.04
C GLY A 839 -2.11 -18.18 -31.52
N LYS A 840 -1.13 -18.64 -30.74
CA LYS A 840 -1.17 -18.80 -29.27
C LYS A 840 -0.18 -17.85 -28.60
N THR A 841 1.06 -17.85 -29.08
CA THR A 841 2.13 -17.00 -28.60
C THR A 841 2.20 -15.76 -29.49
N TRP A 842 1.69 -14.64 -28.97
CA TRP A 842 1.70 -13.37 -29.66
C TRP A 842 2.88 -12.52 -29.19
N VAL A 843 3.58 -11.95 -30.16
CA VAL A 843 4.73 -11.07 -29.94
C VAL A 843 4.46 -9.74 -30.60
N ALA A 844 4.76 -8.65 -29.89
CA ALA A 844 4.63 -7.30 -30.42
C ALA A 844 5.53 -7.12 -31.65
N LEU A 845 4.93 -6.70 -32.77
CA LEU A 845 5.63 -6.36 -34.01
C LEU A 845 6.24 -4.95 -33.91
N ALA A 846 5.64 -4.08 -33.12
CA ALA A 846 6.15 -2.76 -32.76
C ALA A 846 5.68 -2.39 -31.35
N ALA A 847 6.25 -1.34 -30.76
CA ALA A 847 5.74 -0.81 -29.49
C ALA A 847 4.26 -0.40 -29.62
N GLY A 848 3.48 -0.66 -28.55
CA GLY A 848 2.11 -0.17 -28.44
C GLY A 848 2.06 1.36 -28.45
N VAL A 849 0.98 1.91 -28.99
CA VAL A 849 0.79 3.36 -29.15
C VAL A 849 -0.47 3.85 -28.44
N ASN A 850 -0.38 5.07 -27.93
CA ASN A 850 -1.48 5.89 -27.44
C ASN A 850 -1.16 7.36 -27.72
N SER A 851 -1.92 8.29 -27.12
CA SER A 851 -1.72 9.73 -27.37
C SER A 851 -0.32 10.23 -26.98
N SER A 852 0.48 9.49 -26.22
CA SER A 852 1.86 9.87 -25.89
C SER A 852 2.84 9.68 -27.05
N ALA A 853 2.48 8.97 -28.12
CA ALA A 853 3.39 8.67 -29.22
C ALA A 853 3.75 9.90 -30.07
N TYR A 854 2.84 10.87 -30.19
CA TYR A 854 3.03 12.10 -30.98
C TYR A 854 2.43 13.32 -30.28
N THR A 855 3.10 14.47 -30.35
CA THR A 855 2.67 15.71 -29.69
C THR A 855 1.29 16.16 -30.15
N GLU A 856 0.97 15.96 -31.42
CA GLU A 856 -0.31 16.33 -32.02
C GLU A 856 -1.45 15.43 -31.51
N TRP A 857 -1.20 14.14 -31.28
CA TRP A 857 -2.19 13.23 -30.69
C TRP A 857 -2.44 13.55 -29.22
N ARG A 858 -1.37 13.87 -28.47
CA ARG A 858 -1.49 14.33 -27.08
C ARG A 858 -2.30 15.62 -26.96
N THR A 859 -2.12 16.53 -27.91
CA THR A 859 -2.87 17.79 -27.98
C THR A 859 -4.34 17.50 -28.29
N ALA A 860 -4.63 16.63 -29.26
CA ALA A 860 -5.99 16.24 -29.62
C ALA A 860 -6.75 15.58 -28.44
N TYR A 861 -6.09 14.67 -27.73
CA TYR A 861 -6.66 14.05 -26.52
C TYR A 861 -6.98 15.09 -25.44
N SER A 862 -6.03 15.99 -25.15
CA SER A 862 -6.19 17.02 -24.10
C SER A 862 -7.33 17.98 -24.42
N ASN A 863 -7.53 18.31 -25.71
CA ASN A 863 -8.59 19.21 -26.17
C ASN A 863 -9.91 18.49 -26.46
N LYS A 864 -9.97 17.15 -26.30
CA LYS A 864 -11.13 16.31 -26.65
C LYS A 864 -11.61 16.51 -28.09
N THR A 865 -10.67 16.64 -29.02
CA THR A 865 -10.98 16.76 -30.46
C THR A 865 -10.95 15.41 -31.15
N ASP A 866 -11.74 15.28 -32.21
CA ASP A 866 -11.79 14.07 -33.02
C ASP A 866 -10.49 13.81 -33.81
N GLY A 867 -10.28 12.55 -34.17
CA GLY A 867 -9.26 12.17 -35.15
C GLY A 867 -9.58 12.75 -36.52
N THR A 868 -8.55 13.17 -37.26
CA THR A 868 -8.69 13.74 -38.61
C THR A 868 -7.60 13.18 -39.53
N PRO A 869 -7.78 13.24 -40.87
CA PRO A 869 -6.76 12.81 -41.82
C PRO A 869 -5.38 13.46 -41.61
N SER A 870 -5.33 14.71 -41.14
CA SER A 870 -4.06 15.41 -40.86
C SER A 870 -3.30 14.86 -39.64
N LEU A 871 -3.95 14.07 -38.77
CA LEU A 871 -3.33 13.44 -37.62
C LEU A 871 -2.78 12.03 -37.92
N MET A 872 -3.07 11.46 -39.09
CA MET A 872 -2.58 10.12 -39.46
C MET A 872 -1.05 10.11 -39.57
N LYS A 873 -0.42 9.06 -39.02
CA LYS A 873 1.02 8.85 -39.07
C LYS A 873 1.31 7.50 -39.73
N ARG A 874 2.18 7.51 -40.74
CA ARG A 874 2.65 6.28 -41.40
C ARG A 874 3.58 5.51 -40.46
N LYS A 875 3.29 4.24 -40.24
CA LYS A 875 4.13 3.30 -39.50
C LYS A 875 4.63 2.22 -40.43
N LYS A 876 5.92 1.92 -40.34
CA LYS A 876 6.56 0.83 -41.08
C LYS A 876 7.31 -0.08 -40.11
N ILE A 877 7.03 -1.37 -40.20
CA ILE A 877 7.53 -2.41 -39.32
C ILE A 877 8.30 -3.42 -40.16
N ASP A 878 9.51 -3.76 -39.73
CA ASP A 878 10.33 -4.83 -40.32
C ASP A 878 9.99 -6.15 -39.63
N LEU A 879 9.32 -7.06 -40.35
CA LEU A 879 8.87 -8.34 -39.82
C LEU A 879 10.06 -9.27 -39.49
N LEU A 880 11.22 -9.07 -40.10
CA LEU A 880 12.42 -9.88 -39.85
C LEU A 880 13.09 -9.57 -38.51
N LYS A 881 12.69 -8.49 -37.82
CA LYS A 881 13.13 -8.25 -36.43
C LYS A 881 12.50 -9.23 -35.44
N THR A 882 11.34 -9.79 -35.77
CA THR A 882 10.56 -10.66 -34.88
C THR A 882 10.47 -12.09 -35.41
N PHE A 883 10.42 -12.27 -36.74
CA PHE A 883 10.27 -13.57 -37.40
C PHE A 883 11.39 -13.85 -38.41
N LYS A 884 11.49 -15.09 -38.87
CA LYS A 884 12.44 -15.52 -39.89
C LYS A 884 11.73 -15.60 -41.25
N ALA A 885 12.49 -15.40 -42.32
CA ALA A 885 12.02 -15.66 -43.68
C ALA A 885 11.42 -17.08 -43.79
N GLY A 886 10.25 -17.18 -44.42
CA GLY A 886 9.48 -18.42 -44.58
C GLY A 886 8.56 -18.77 -43.41
N ASP A 887 8.61 -18.06 -42.28
CA ASP A 887 7.66 -18.25 -41.19
C ASP A 887 6.23 -17.97 -41.66
N LYS A 888 5.28 -18.80 -41.24
CA LYS A 888 3.84 -18.61 -41.49
C LYS A 888 3.23 -17.94 -40.27
N ILE A 889 2.89 -16.66 -40.36
CA ILE A 889 2.49 -15.84 -39.21
C ILE A 889 1.05 -15.34 -39.33
N ASN A 890 0.34 -15.32 -38.21
CA ASN A 890 -0.88 -14.54 -38.02
C ASN A 890 -0.50 -13.11 -37.62
N ILE A 891 -1.36 -12.14 -37.96
CA ILE A 891 -1.20 -10.74 -37.57
C ILE A 891 -2.51 -10.26 -36.94
N ARG A 892 -2.41 -9.45 -35.88
CA ARG A 892 -3.57 -8.79 -35.24
C ARG A 892 -3.20 -7.40 -34.72
N PHE A 893 -4.22 -6.60 -34.46
CA PHE A 893 -4.14 -5.42 -33.61
C PHE A 893 -4.80 -5.73 -32.28
N GLN A 894 -4.12 -5.43 -31.17
CA GLN A 894 -4.68 -5.61 -29.82
C GLN A 894 -4.79 -4.26 -29.12
N LEU A 895 -5.97 -3.94 -28.61
CA LEU A 895 -6.20 -2.85 -27.67
C LEU A 895 -6.17 -3.41 -26.25
N LEU A 896 -5.23 -2.96 -25.41
CA LEU A 896 -5.15 -3.33 -23.99
C LEU A 896 -5.37 -2.10 -23.10
N ASN A 897 -5.92 -2.35 -21.91
CA ASN A 897 -6.13 -1.33 -20.90
C ASN A 897 -5.84 -1.85 -19.49
N PRO A 898 -4.55 -2.00 -19.11
CA PRO A 898 -4.19 -2.65 -17.86
C PRO A 898 -4.52 -1.82 -16.60
N SER A 899 -4.67 -0.49 -16.69
CA SER A 899 -4.43 0.40 -15.56
C SER A 899 -5.51 1.43 -15.20
N GLY A 900 -6.72 1.29 -15.75
CA GLY A 900 -7.86 2.16 -15.41
C GLY A 900 -8.95 2.09 -16.47
N THR A 901 -9.89 3.02 -16.49
CA THR A 901 -10.80 3.20 -17.64
C THR A 901 -10.01 3.78 -18.82
N LEU A 902 -10.20 3.27 -20.03
CA LEU A 902 -9.63 3.88 -21.24
C LEU A 902 -10.70 4.72 -21.92
N ASP A 903 -10.37 5.98 -22.15
CA ASP A 903 -11.20 6.97 -22.82
C ASP A 903 -10.42 7.70 -23.93
N GLY A 904 -11.15 8.43 -24.76
CA GLY A 904 -10.61 9.24 -25.86
C GLY A 904 -11.47 9.15 -27.11
N TRP A 905 -10.98 9.72 -28.22
CA TRP A 905 -11.64 9.51 -29.51
C TRP A 905 -11.50 8.05 -29.92
N GLY A 906 -10.33 7.42 -29.77
CA GLY A 906 -10.12 6.01 -30.11
C GLY A 906 -8.87 5.78 -30.97
N TRP A 907 -8.88 4.69 -31.73
CA TRP A 907 -7.82 4.34 -32.68
C TRP A 907 -8.41 4.03 -34.06
N MET A 908 -7.69 4.42 -35.11
CA MET A 908 -8.01 4.11 -36.50
C MET A 908 -6.72 3.77 -37.26
N ALA A 909 -6.81 2.81 -38.17
CA ALA A 909 -5.75 2.48 -39.12
C ALA A 909 -6.29 2.25 -40.53
N ASP A 910 -5.50 2.70 -41.51
CA ASP A 910 -5.84 2.68 -42.93
C ASP A 910 -4.59 2.39 -43.80
N ASN A 911 -4.77 2.16 -45.10
CA ASN A 911 -3.70 1.90 -46.09
C ASN A 911 -2.72 0.78 -45.65
N LEU A 912 -3.26 -0.36 -45.22
CA LEU A 912 -2.48 -1.49 -44.75
C LEU A 912 -1.83 -2.24 -45.91
N GLU A 913 -0.50 -2.31 -45.90
CA GLU A 913 0.32 -3.12 -46.79
C GLU A 913 1.21 -4.06 -45.97
N ILE A 914 1.13 -5.35 -46.25
CA ILE A 914 2.00 -6.38 -45.67
C ILE A 914 2.70 -7.07 -46.83
N GLN A 915 3.99 -6.76 -47.02
CA GLN A 915 4.88 -7.28 -48.05
C GLN A 915 4.45 -7.02 -49.50
N LYS A 916 5.37 -6.56 -50.35
CA LYS A 916 5.11 -6.40 -51.80
C LYS A 916 5.06 -7.75 -52.50
N ARG A 917 3.87 -8.33 -52.66
CA ARG A 917 3.53 -9.37 -53.66
C ARG A 917 2.03 -9.66 -53.65
N LYS A 918 1.40 -9.68 -54.84
CA LYS A 918 -0.01 -10.06 -55.05
C LYS A 918 -0.36 -11.36 -54.32
N ILE A 919 -1.54 -11.36 -53.69
CA ILE A 919 -2.25 -12.52 -53.10
C ILE A 919 -2.00 -13.79 -53.94
N VAL A 920 -1.24 -14.74 -53.40
CA VAL A 920 -1.20 -16.12 -53.91
C VAL A 920 -1.66 -17.04 -52.79
N PRO A 921 -2.87 -17.62 -52.88
CA PRO A 921 -3.29 -18.73 -52.06
C PRO A 921 -2.34 -19.92 -52.22
N VAL A 922 -1.62 -20.32 -51.17
CA VAL A 922 -0.81 -21.55 -51.19
C VAL A 922 -1.61 -22.70 -50.55
N GLU A 923 -2.32 -23.46 -51.40
CA GLU A 923 -2.47 -24.94 -51.41
C GLU A 923 -3.78 -25.38 -52.10
N GLN A 924 -3.72 -25.48 -53.43
CA GLN A 924 -4.02 -26.75 -54.10
C GLN A 924 -2.88 -26.99 -55.09
N GLU A 925 -2.39 -28.22 -55.15
CA GLU A 925 -1.52 -28.73 -56.22
C GLU A 925 -1.81 -28.00 -57.54
N PRO A 926 -0.83 -27.31 -58.16
CA PRO A 926 -1.09 -26.66 -59.41
C PRO A 926 -1.39 -27.77 -60.42
N VAL A 927 -2.60 -27.80 -60.95
CA VAL A 927 -2.74 -28.15 -62.36
C VAL A 927 -1.83 -27.15 -63.05
N ARG A 928 -0.63 -27.60 -63.46
CA ARG A 928 0.35 -26.79 -64.20
C ARG A 928 -0.44 -26.04 -65.28
N GLN A 929 -0.61 -24.73 -65.12
CA GLN A 929 -1.29 -23.96 -66.15
C GLN A 929 -0.28 -23.78 -67.29
N LEU A 930 -0.28 -24.73 -68.22
CA LEU A 930 0.68 -24.84 -69.33
C LEU A 930 0.58 -23.66 -70.32
N PHE A 931 -0.42 -22.79 -70.17
CA PHE A 931 -0.58 -21.57 -70.94
C PHE A 931 -1.36 -20.49 -70.17
N SER A 932 -1.17 -19.21 -70.51
CA SER A 932 -1.87 -18.08 -69.90
C SER A 932 -2.31 -17.06 -70.97
N LEU A 933 -3.42 -16.36 -70.74
CA LEU A 933 -3.92 -15.27 -71.60
C LEU A 933 -4.01 -13.98 -70.76
N ALA A 934 -3.34 -12.92 -71.18
CA ALA A 934 -3.31 -11.63 -70.49
C ALA A 934 -4.46 -10.70 -70.95
N PRO A 935 -4.84 -9.70 -70.14
CA PRO A 935 -5.67 -8.59 -70.60
C PRO A 935 -5.07 -7.90 -71.82
N ASN A 936 -5.91 -7.47 -72.76
CA ASN A 936 -5.48 -6.71 -73.92
C ASN A 936 -5.11 -5.27 -73.50
N TYR A 937 -4.15 -4.64 -74.19
CA TYR A 937 -3.77 -3.25 -73.95
C TYR A 937 -3.58 -2.49 -75.26
N PRO A 938 -4.13 -1.27 -75.39
CA PRO A 938 -5.03 -0.60 -74.44
C PRO A 938 -6.41 -1.29 -74.29
N ASN A 939 -7.16 -1.00 -73.23
CA ASN A 939 -8.56 -1.42 -73.05
C ASN A 939 -9.31 -0.40 -72.16
N PRO A 940 -10.26 0.40 -72.68
CA PRO A 940 -10.80 0.38 -74.04
C PRO A 940 -9.75 0.68 -75.13
N PHE A 941 -9.96 0.20 -76.35
CA PHE A 941 -9.04 0.44 -77.48
C PHE A 941 -9.75 1.05 -78.69
N ASN A 942 -8.98 1.77 -79.51
CA ASN A 942 -9.42 2.35 -80.78
C ASN A 942 -8.21 2.68 -81.69
N PRO A 943 -8.14 2.20 -82.93
CA PRO A 943 -8.83 1.04 -83.46
C PRO A 943 -8.12 -0.28 -83.11
N GLU A 944 -6.99 -0.25 -82.39
CA GLU A 944 -6.13 -1.40 -82.19
C GLU A 944 -5.73 -1.70 -80.74
N THR A 945 -5.53 -2.98 -80.46
CA THR A 945 -5.04 -3.48 -79.17
C THR A 945 -4.04 -4.61 -79.38
N SER A 946 -3.20 -4.83 -78.38
CA SER A 946 -2.30 -5.98 -78.29
C SER A 946 -2.86 -7.02 -77.31
N ILE A 947 -2.88 -8.30 -77.70
CA ILE A 947 -3.28 -9.44 -76.87
C ILE A 947 -2.04 -10.29 -76.60
N ARG A 948 -1.67 -10.41 -75.32
CA ARG A 948 -0.51 -11.21 -74.90
C ARG A 948 -0.93 -12.55 -74.32
N PHE A 949 -0.18 -13.59 -74.63
CA PHE A 949 -0.35 -14.91 -74.02
C PHE A 949 1.00 -15.63 -73.88
N THR A 950 1.08 -16.62 -73.00
CA THR A 950 2.29 -17.41 -72.78
C THR A 950 1.98 -18.89 -72.95
N LEU A 951 2.88 -19.64 -73.58
CA LEU A 951 2.86 -21.10 -73.64
C LEU A 951 4.09 -21.64 -72.91
N GLN A 952 3.91 -22.62 -72.04
CA GLN A 952 5.02 -23.33 -71.37
C GLN A 952 5.48 -24.57 -72.15
N LYS A 953 4.70 -25.01 -73.15
CA LYS A 953 5.04 -26.11 -74.05
C LYS A 953 4.59 -25.76 -75.47
N SER A 954 5.37 -26.19 -76.45
CA SER A 954 5.02 -26.05 -77.87
C SER A 954 3.73 -26.82 -78.19
N GLY A 955 2.82 -26.19 -78.92
CA GLY A 955 1.50 -26.76 -79.19
C GLY A 955 0.69 -25.92 -80.19
N TRP A 956 -0.44 -26.48 -80.64
CA TRP A 956 -1.36 -25.77 -81.53
C TRP A 956 -2.08 -24.66 -80.77
N VAL A 957 -2.11 -23.44 -81.32
CA VAL A 957 -2.75 -22.27 -80.73
C VAL A 957 -3.80 -21.72 -81.66
N ASN A 958 -5.00 -21.50 -81.12
CA ASN A 958 -6.11 -20.85 -81.79
C ASN A 958 -6.61 -19.65 -80.95
N LEU A 959 -6.28 -18.43 -81.37
CA LEU A 959 -6.73 -17.17 -80.75
C LEU A 959 -7.82 -16.53 -81.62
N GLN A 960 -9.00 -16.36 -81.06
CA GLN A 960 -10.21 -15.91 -81.75
C GLN A 960 -10.90 -14.78 -80.99
N VAL A 961 -11.66 -13.94 -81.68
CA VAL A 961 -12.48 -12.84 -81.15
C VAL A 961 -13.94 -13.12 -81.48
N PHE A 962 -14.82 -12.92 -80.51
CA PHE A 962 -16.26 -13.15 -80.55
C PHE A 962 -17.00 -11.89 -80.09
N ASP A 963 -18.24 -11.72 -80.53
CA ASP A 963 -19.15 -10.73 -79.94
C ASP A 963 -19.75 -11.23 -78.62
N LEU A 964 -20.54 -10.40 -77.93
CA LEU A 964 -21.20 -10.77 -76.66
C LEU A 964 -22.21 -11.93 -76.80
N ASN A 965 -22.71 -12.19 -78.02
CA ASN A 965 -23.60 -13.31 -78.29
C ASN A 965 -22.82 -14.60 -78.59
N GLY A 966 -21.49 -14.57 -78.54
CA GLY A 966 -20.62 -15.70 -78.79
C GLY A 966 -20.44 -16.02 -80.28
N ARG A 967 -20.82 -15.12 -81.21
CA ARG A 967 -20.55 -15.28 -82.64
C ARG A 967 -19.09 -14.95 -82.93
N LEU A 968 -18.40 -15.81 -83.69
CA LEU A 968 -17.01 -15.57 -84.10
C LEU A 968 -16.94 -14.34 -85.00
N VAL A 969 -16.12 -13.37 -84.61
CA VAL A 969 -15.89 -12.10 -85.30
C VAL A 969 -14.58 -12.14 -86.07
N ARG A 970 -13.51 -12.68 -85.48
CA ARG A 970 -12.19 -12.79 -86.15
C ARG A 970 -11.35 -13.91 -85.58
N THR A 971 -10.53 -14.57 -86.40
CA THR A 971 -9.44 -15.43 -85.94
C THR A 971 -8.12 -14.68 -86.07
N LEU A 972 -7.39 -14.51 -84.97
CA LEU A 972 -6.14 -13.75 -84.91
C LEU A 972 -4.90 -14.65 -85.02
N MET A 973 -5.01 -15.92 -84.63
CA MET A 973 -3.95 -16.91 -84.75
C MET A 973 -4.55 -18.31 -84.79
N ASN A 974 -4.08 -19.18 -85.67
CA ASN A 974 -4.49 -20.59 -85.72
C ASN A 974 -3.36 -21.44 -86.32
N GLN A 975 -2.32 -21.72 -85.52
CA GLN A 975 -1.12 -22.41 -85.98
C GLN A 975 -0.36 -23.07 -84.82
N GLN A 976 0.60 -23.94 -85.13
CA GLN A 976 1.57 -24.46 -84.16
C GLN A 976 2.48 -23.33 -83.65
N GLN A 977 2.76 -23.30 -82.34
CA GLN A 977 3.66 -22.34 -81.71
C GLN A 977 4.60 -23.04 -80.74
N GLU A 978 5.83 -22.53 -80.63
CA GLU A 978 6.81 -22.98 -79.64
C GLU A 978 6.46 -22.47 -78.23
N ALA A 979 7.07 -23.04 -77.18
CA ALA A 979 6.98 -22.47 -75.84
C ALA A 979 7.58 -21.05 -75.81
N GLY A 980 6.88 -20.09 -75.20
CA GLY A 980 7.31 -18.69 -75.16
C GLY A 980 6.19 -17.69 -74.91
N HIS A 981 6.54 -16.41 -74.96
CA HIS A 981 5.61 -15.29 -74.82
C HIS A 981 5.23 -14.73 -76.19
N PHE A 982 3.94 -14.57 -76.43
CA PHE A 982 3.40 -14.09 -77.70
C PHE A 982 2.62 -12.80 -77.51
N ASN A 983 2.73 -11.89 -78.47
CA ASN A 983 1.95 -10.66 -78.53
C ASN A 983 1.30 -10.54 -79.90
N VAL A 984 -0.04 -10.60 -79.94
CA VAL A 984 -0.83 -10.58 -81.18
C VAL A 984 -1.58 -9.26 -81.28
N ARG A 985 -1.34 -8.53 -82.37
CA ARG A 985 -2.03 -7.26 -82.65
C ARG A 985 -3.41 -7.54 -83.25
N PHE A 986 -4.42 -6.85 -82.73
CA PHE A 986 -5.79 -6.85 -83.26
C PHE A 986 -6.19 -5.44 -83.67
N ILE A 987 -6.64 -5.29 -84.91
CA ILE A 987 -7.12 -4.02 -85.49
C ILE A 987 -8.60 -4.20 -85.86
N SER A 988 -9.43 -3.27 -85.42
CA SER A 988 -10.90 -3.39 -85.38
C SER A 988 -11.65 -2.33 -86.20
N ASN A 989 -11.00 -1.75 -87.21
CA ASN A 989 -11.56 -0.68 -88.06
C ASN A 989 -12.95 -0.99 -88.61
N ASP A 990 -13.25 -2.26 -88.87
CA ASP A 990 -14.50 -2.77 -89.45
C ASP A 990 -15.58 -3.17 -88.41
N LEU A 991 -15.30 -3.05 -87.11
CA LEU A 991 -16.21 -3.49 -86.04
C LEU A 991 -16.90 -2.30 -85.33
N PRO A 992 -18.17 -2.38 -84.93
CA PRO A 992 -18.84 -1.32 -84.17
C PRO A 992 -18.28 -1.18 -82.74
N SER A 993 -18.44 -0.01 -82.11
CA SER A 993 -18.15 0.16 -80.68
C SER A 993 -18.95 -0.84 -79.85
N GLY A 994 -18.32 -1.48 -78.88
CA GLY A 994 -18.95 -2.51 -78.08
C GLY A 994 -17.95 -3.39 -77.33
N THR A 995 -18.49 -4.33 -76.55
CA THR A 995 -17.69 -5.34 -75.85
C THR A 995 -17.53 -6.58 -76.73
N TYR A 996 -16.30 -7.09 -76.80
CA TYR A 996 -15.93 -8.32 -77.48
C TYR A 996 -15.25 -9.27 -76.51
N LEU A 997 -15.31 -10.57 -76.79
CA LEU A 997 -14.58 -11.60 -76.07
C LEU A 997 -13.46 -12.14 -76.95
N TYR A 998 -12.23 -12.24 -76.46
CA TYR A 998 -11.18 -12.98 -77.16
C TYR A 998 -10.81 -14.24 -76.38
N ARG A 999 -10.66 -15.33 -77.11
CA ARG A 999 -10.49 -16.69 -76.60
C ARG A 999 -9.25 -17.32 -77.18
N LEU A 1000 -8.39 -17.81 -76.32
CA LEU A 1000 -7.22 -18.62 -76.64
C LEU A 1000 -7.53 -20.08 -76.36
N LYS A 1001 -7.48 -20.92 -77.38
CA LYS A 1001 -7.59 -22.38 -77.29
C LYS A 1001 -6.25 -23.01 -77.64
N THR A 1002 -5.80 -23.93 -76.81
CA THR A 1002 -4.61 -24.76 -77.03
C THR A 1002 -4.97 -26.24 -76.87
N SER A 1003 -4.02 -27.15 -77.09
CA SER A 1003 -4.19 -28.57 -76.72
C SER A 1003 -4.47 -28.77 -75.23
N GLU A 1004 -4.05 -27.82 -74.39
CA GLU A 1004 -4.11 -27.89 -72.93
C GLU A 1004 -5.36 -27.22 -72.33
N GLY A 1005 -6.16 -26.51 -73.14
CA GLY A 1005 -7.43 -25.92 -72.67
C GLY A 1005 -7.87 -24.65 -73.40
N VAL A 1006 -8.83 -23.95 -72.81
CA VAL A 1006 -9.41 -22.71 -73.37
C VAL A 1006 -9.47 -21.61 -72.31
N LEU A 1007 -8.96 -20.42 -72.62
CA LEU A 1007 -9.09 -19.21 -71.81
C LEU A 1007 -9.80 -18.12 -72.61
N SER A 1008 -10.69 -17.35 -71.98
CA SER A 1008 -11.39 -16.22 -72.62
C SER A 1008 -11.30 -14.97 -71.76
N ARG A 1009 -11.26 -13.79 -72.39
CA ARG A 1009 -11.26 -12.47 -71.73
C ARG A 1009 -12.11 -11.47 -72.51
N LYS A 1010 -12.56 -10.42 -71.83
CA LYS A 1010 -13.30 -9.31 -72.44
C LYS A 1010 -12.38 -8.17 -72.87
N MET A 1011 -12.74 -7.49 -73.95
CA MET A 1011 -12.16 -6.24 -74.43
C MET A 1011 -13.24 -5.28 -74.90
N THR A 1012 -13.01 -3.98 -74.78
CA THR A 1012 -13.97 -2.94 -75.14
C THR A 1012 -13.40 -2.09 -76.28
N LEU A 1013 -14.09 -2.06 -77.42
CA LEU A 1013 -13.81 -1.15 -78.53
C LEU A 1013 -14.66 0.11 -78.35
N LEU A 1014 -14.02 1.28 -78.33
CA LEU A 1014 -14.68 2.57 -78.18
C LEU A 1014 -14.25 3.50 -79.33
N LYS A 1015 -15.02 3.52 -80.43
CA LYS A 1015 -14.76 4.37 -81.60
C LYS A 1015 -15.05 5.84 -81.35
#